data_AF-A0A966XSI8-F1
#
_entry.id   AF-A0A966XSI8-F1
#
_cell.length_a   1.000
_cell.length_b   1.000
_cell.length_c   1.000
_cell.angle_alpha   90.00
_cell.angle_beta   90.00
_cell.angle_gamma   90.00
#
_symmetry.space_group_name_H-M   'P 1'
#
loop_
_entity.id
_entity.type
_entity.pdbx_description
1 polymer ?
#
loop_
_entity_poly.entity_id
_entity_poly.type
_entity_poly.pdbx_seq_one_letter_code
_entity_poly.pdbx_strand_id
1 'polypeptide(L)'
;MKTPLAVSSTSAAGVVIQVYQALYGKAPGYADYSSYLTQASASNQVFANALVANFASTSDKALALLVLNNLGITATTVTQTGSYAALLGAVEQIFAAYGSAARGQIILNMTTLLAGLSSDVTFGVAATTYSSQVQANASYSATSTNTSASVVAVVTVPGAPTIGAATAGTAQASVAFSAPSSTGGASISAYTVSCVSGSSSKTGTGTSSPITISSLSNGSAYSCSVTATNSAGTSVASSAVSVTPAISSTDASSYAPANFTTILASTPSTALTLPAASSSFTTRGRYMIADASATPNYLSLGSKTTDSYGAVATTIGSASSYKDYLSKLVQVVVDSSDSTCYRIDAHLASNYTLDVDSSTATMYFRNNWGVTSSTTYGYVCFTYDGSTKLLTAKSRSVYNGGSTAYTHTTPTASGFAQAGYYLRYASSTGFTLVASSTDASRFNVYPSPINFDVPFDMNPRSSATSDNAPMPYGSSYFKASMNAAYFKTGVSQISSKYRSQISTDGSNATLGYNASTVAAQDAMLATIAATATANNFKLRYPLATYKVFRDAALQYVLNTDSVADGTVGAYTVPLVWFTNGKDSSGVYHPFMMVAAFSVPDMPHFLADIINPPGGGDLSVSICNNGYGLTETGKKNQCVTRGTAAQNFGFRVPLKDYGLTSALCDNTATASYYSDLYTTAKVGGASTTVTGSFCNTSATPASTIENFASISENGVMIDGTSIYPIMNNVLITSQEEPSLNQHGCHVGQGMGYHCHSDGFSMMNNKMSSYNDTDYVGRNHPPLIGFGFDGIALYGRYLSAYTSMVGYTASATLPVENPSITGYDLDGYGGHTHLIDGLSAYHYHSQPYAAKTLDTAAVGYKVHSLLTGAWKGKINSIPDFWEGTKPNSKGASSSLTD
;
A
#
# COMPACT_ATOMS: atom_id res chain seq x y z
N MET A 1 -44.26 48.17 -21.80
CA MET A 1 -43.03 48.88 -21.38
C MET A 1 -43.44 50.29 -21.00
N LYS A 2 -43.30 50.69 -19.72
CA LYS A 2 -43.55 52.08 -19.31
C LYS A 2 -42.28 52.90 -19.54
N THR A 3 -42.42 54.07 -20.14
CA THR A 3 -41.34 55.06 -20.32
C THR A 3 -40.82 55.55 -18.96
N PRO A 4 -39.50 55.74 -18.78
CA PRO A 4 -38.93 56.30 -17.55
C PRO A 4 -39.49 57.70 -17.29
N LEU A 5 -39.99 57.96 -16.08
CA LEU A 5 -40.42 59.28 -15.63
C LEU A 5 -39.18 60.05 -15.16
N ALA A 6 -38.57 60.84 -16.05
CA ALA A 6 -37.51 61.76 -15.64
C ALA A 6 -38.13 62.93 -14.86
N VAL A 7 -37.96 62.92 -13.54
CA VAL A 7 -38.46 63.98 -12.65
C VAL A 7 -37.34 64.95 -12.28
N SER A 8 -37.53 66.25 -12.50
CA SER A 8 -36.57 67.29 -12.13
C SER A 8 -36.40 67.37 -10.61
N SER A 9 -35.16 67.53 -10.14
CA SER A 9 -34.79 67.69 -8.72
C SER A 9 -35.45 68.88 -8.02
N THR A 10 -35.89 69.88 -8.79
CA THR A 10 -36.56 71.08 -8.28
C THR A 10 -38.09 71.00 -8.28
N SER A 11 -38.66 69.94 -8.85
CA SER A 11 -40.11 69.71 -8.79
C SER A 11 -40.52 69.14 -7.43
N ALA A 12 -41.77 69.36 -6.99
CA ALA A 12 -42.28 68.77 -5.74
C ALA A 12 -42.03 67.25 -5.65
N ALA A 13 -42.11 66.57 -6.79
CA ALA A 13 -41.80 65.16 -6.95
C ALA A 13 -40.31 64.81 -6.75
N GLY A 14 -39.38 65.63 -7.26
CA GLY A 14 -37.94 65.46 -7.04
C GLY A 14 -37.53 65.74 -5.59
N VAL A 15 -38.15 66.75 -4.99
CA VAL A 15 -37.94 67.15 -3.60
C VAL A 15 -38.33 66.02 -2.63
N VAL A 16 -39.48 65.37 -2.86
CA VAL A 16 -39.95 64.21 -2.08
C VAL A 16 -38.93 63.07 -2.08
N ILE A 17 -38.34 62.80 -3.24
CA ILE A 17 -37.35 61.73 -3.39
C ILE A 17 -36.06 62.09 -2.66
N GLN A 18 -35.60 63.34 -2.76
CA GLN A 18 -34.41 63.80 -2.04
C GLN A 18 -34.60 63.68 -0.52
N VAL A 19 -35.76 64.07 0.00
CA VAL A 19 -36.01 64.00 1.44
C VAL A 19 -36.15 62.55 1.92
N TYR A 20 -36.86 61.71 1.17
CA TYR A 20 -36.95 60.29 1.49
C TYR A 20 -35.55 59.63 1.47
N GLN A 21 -34.77 59.87 0.42
CA GLN A 21 -33.42 59.32 0.32
C GLN A 21 -32.50 59.87 1.43
N ALA A 22 -32.70 61.10 1.91
CA ALA A 22 -31.79 61.69 2.90
C ALA A 22 -32.08 61.10 4.28
N LEU A 23 -33.33 60.75 4.55
CA LEU A 23 -33.74 60.11 5.79
C LEU A 23 -33.45 58.60 5.78
N TYR A 24 -33.70 57.92 4.66
CA TYR A 24 -33.61 56.46 4.59
C TYR A 24 -32.36 55.93 3.89
N GLY A 25 -31.54 56.82 3.31
CA GLY A 25 -30.31 56.46 2.59
C GLY A 25 -30.54 55.67 1.30
N LYS A 26 -31.78 55.63 0.77
CA LYS A 26 -32.17 54.81 -0.39
C LYS A 26 -33.41 55.37 -1.09
N ALA A 27 -33.56 55.10 -2.39
CA ALA A 27 -34.76 55.46 -3.13
C ALA A 27 -35.98 54.68 -2.65
N PRO A 28 -37.20 55.27 -2.67
CA PRO A 28 -38.43 54.54 -2.35
C PRO A 28 -38.72 53.46 -3.40
N GLY A 29 -39.37 52.37 -3.00
CA GLY A 29 -39.83 51.34 -3.93
C GLY A 29 -40.95 51.87 -4.85
N TYR A 30 -41.20 51.20 -5.98
CA TYR A 30 -42.14 51.69 -7.00
C TYR A 30 -43.59 51.93 -6.50
N ALA A 31 -44.07 51.09 -5.58
CA ALA A 31 -45.40 51.23 -4.97
C ALA A 31 -45.46 52.45 -4.02
N ASP A 32 -44.44 52.61 -3.19
CA ASP A 32 -44.30 53.75 -2.27
C ASP A 32 -44.09 55.05 -3.04
N TYR A 33 -43.31 55.01 -4.13
CA TYR A 33 -43.05 56.13 -5.01
C TYR A 33 -44.34 56.75 -5.55
N SER A 34 -45.24 55.92 -6.10
CA SER A 34 -46.51 56.40 -6.65
C SER A 34 -47.43 56.98 -5.56
N SER A 35 -47.44 56.35 -4.39
CA SER A 35 -48.20 56.83 -3.22
C SER A 35 -47.68 58.18 -2.71
N TYR A 36 -46.36 58.31 -2.59
CA TYR A 36 -45.70 59.53 -2.14
C TYR A 36 -45.81 60.67 -3.14
N LEU A 37 -45.70 60.40 -4.44
CA LEU A 37 -45.99 61.39 -5.47
C LEU A 37 -47.43 61.92 -5.37
N THR A 38 -48.39 61.02 -5.17
CA THR A 38 -49.81 61.39 -5.03
C THR A 38 -50.04 62.24 -3.79
N GLN A 39 -49.46 61.85 -2.65
CA GLN A 39 -49.58 62.59 -1.38
C GLN A 39 -48.92 63.97 -1.45
N ALA A 40 -47.74 64.07 -2.06
CA ALA A 40 -47.03 65.33 -2.22
C ALA A 40 -47.75 66.28 -3.19
N SER A 41 -48.37 65.74 -4.23
CA SER A 41 -49.19 66.51 -5.17
C SER A 41 -50.47 67.04 -4.51
N ALA A 42 -50.97 66.38 -3.45
CA ALA A 42 -52.14 66.81 -2.68
C ALA A 42 -51.80 67.90 -1.64
N SER A 43 -50.70 67.75 -0.89
CA SER A 43 -50.09 68.80 -0.06
C SER A 43 -48.80 68.29 0.57
N ASN A 44 -47.77 69.13 0.65
CA ASN A 44 -46.52 68.82 1.36
C ASN A 44 -46.76 68.41 2.82
N GLN A 45 -47.81 68.93 3.47
CA GLN A 45 -48.18 68.56 4.84
C GLN A 45 -48.75 67.13 4.92
N VAL A 46 -49.47 66.66 3.91
CA VAL A 46 -50.06 65.31 3.90
C VAL A 46 -48.97 64.26 3.71
N PHE A 47 -48.07 64.49 2.76
CA PHE A 47 -46.89 63.64 2.58
C PHE A 47 -46.01 63.61 3.84
N ALA A 48 -45.78 64.77 4.44
CA ALA A 48 -45.03 64.85 5.69
C ALA A 48 -45.66 64.07 6.84
N ASN A 49 -46.97 64.22 7.05
CA ASN A 49 -47.69 63.52 8.12
C ASN A 49 -47.58 62.00 7.95
N ALA A 50 -47.59 61.49 6.71
CA ALA A 50 -47.38 60.08 6.42
C ALA A 50 -45.95 59.61 6.75
N LEU A 51 -44.95 60.49 6.64
CA LEU A 51 -43.56 60.17 6.95
C LEU A 51 -43.27 60.17 8.46
N VAL A 52 -43.94 61.05 9.21
CA VAL A 52 -43.73 61.25 10.66
C VAL A 52 -43.97 59.99 11.47
N ALA A 53 -44.95 59.16 11.09
CA ALA A 53 -45.30 57.93 11.80
C ALA A 53 -44.11 56.97 11.92
N ASN A 54 -43.21 56.95 10.94
CA ASN A 54 -42.08 56.02 10.90
C ASN A 54 -40.90 56.43 11.79
N PHE A 55 -40.87 57.68 12.26
CA PHE A 55 -39.77 58.24 13.07
C PHE A 55 -40.26 58.88 14.37
N ALA A 56 -41.51 58.60 14.76
CA ALA A 56 -42.14 59.20 15.93
C ALA A 56 -41.39 58.90 17.25
N SER A 57 -40.63 57.81 17.30
CA SER A 57 -39.82 57.37 18.46
C SER A 57 -38.35 57.78 18.41
N THR A 58 -37.88 58.42 17.33
CA THR A 58 -36.46 58.78 17.15
C THR A 58 -36.17 60.19 17.65
N SER A 59 -35.07 60.37 18.38
CA SER A 59 -34.63 61.68 18.86
C SER A 59 -34.14 62.56 17.72
N ASP A 60 -34.29 63.88 17.86
CA ASP A 60 -33.93 64.85 16.83
C ASP A 60 -32.43 64.81 16.50
N LYS A 61 -31.58 64.55 17.50
CA LYS A 61 -30.13 64.33 17.31
C LYS A 61 -29.81 63.10 16.45
N ALA A 62 -30.52 62.00 16.70
CA ALA A 62 -30.32 60.77 15.93
C ALA A 62 -30.81 60.93 14.48
N LEU A 63 -31.89 61.68 14.27
CA LEU A 63 -32.36 62.05 12.92
C LEU A 63 -31.38 62.99 12.21
N ALA A 64 -30.84 63.98 12.90
CA ALA A 64 -29.84 64.90 12.34
C ALA A 64 -28.56 64.17 11.91
N LEU A 65 -28.05 63.26 12.75
CA LEU A 65 -26.92 62.39 12.42
C LEU A 65 -27.21 61.50 11.22
N LEU A 66 -28.40 60.89 11.19
CA LEU A 66 -28.81 60.02 10.10
C LEU A 66 -28.82 60.78 8.77
N VAL A 67 -29.38 61.99 8.73
CA VAL A 67 -29.40 62.78 7.50
C VAL A 67 -27.99 63.16 7.05
N LEU A 68 -27.15 63.71 7.94
CA LEU A 68 -25.80 64.13 7.56
C LEU A 68 -24.97 62.95 7.05
N ASN A 69 -25.03 61.81 7.72
CA ASN A 69 -24.35 60.59 7.29
C ASN A 69 -24.81 60.12 5.92
N ASN A 70 -26.11 60.21 5.62
CA ASN A 70 -26.66 59.77 4.33
C ASN A 70 -26.29 60.68 3.18
N LEU A 71 -25.99 61.95 3.48
CA LEU A 71 -25.39 62.88 2.53
C LEU A 71 -23.89 62.68 2.35
N GLY A 72 -23.30 61.72 3.07
CA GLY A 72 -21.86 61.49 3.09
C GLY A 72 -21.08 62.54 3.89
N ILE A 73 -21.77 63.35 4.71
CA ILE A 73 -21.17 64.37 5.55
C ILE A 73 -21.09 63.82 6.98
N THR A 74 -19.88 63.53 7.43
CA THR A 74 -19.56 62.90 8.72
C THR A 74 -18.46 63.68 9.41
N ALA A 75 -18.27 63.50 10.72
CA ALA A 75 -17.22 64.20 11.46
C ALA A 75 -15.81 64.05 10.85
N THR A 76 -15.55 62.94 10.15
CA THR A 76 -14.27 62.62 9.51
C THR A 76 -14.13 63.12 8.08
N THR A 77 -15.21 63.47 7.39
CA THR A 77 -15.17 63.95 5.99
C THR A 77 -15.07 65.48 5.87
N VAL A 78 -15.09 66.21 6.99
CA VAL A 78 -14.93 67.68 7.04
C VAL A 78 -13.46 68.03 7.28
N THR A 79 -12.76 68.45 6.22
CA THR A 79 -11.29 68.54 6.26
C THR A 79 -10.72 69.89 6.73
N GLN A 80 -11.51 70.98 6.81
CA GLN A 80 -11.42 72.12 7.75
C GLN A 80 -12.25 73.35 7.31
N THR A 81 -12.46 74.28 8.26
CA THR A 81 -13.17 75.59 8.23
C THR A 81 -14.67 75.65 8.56
N GLY A 82 -15.26 74.53 9.01
CA GLY A 82 -16.56 74.51 9.69
C GLY A 82 -16.66 73.28 10.59
N SER A 83 -17.16 73.42 11.81
CA SER A 83 -17.25 72.28 12.73
C SER A 83 -18.44 71.40 12.38
N TYR A 84 -18.20 70.11 12.13
CA TYR A 84 -19.27 69.12 11.98
C TYR A 84 -20.24 69.16 13.16
N ALA A 85 -19.76 69.41 14.39
CA ALA A 85 -20.62 69.53 15.56
C ALA A 85 -21.55 70.75 15.50
N ALA A 86 -21.10 71.85 14.88
CA ALA A 86 -21.94 73.04 14.68
C ALA A 86 -23.00 72.82 13.60
N LEU A 87 -22.65 72.16 12.48
CA LEU A 87 -23.62 71.78 11.45
C LEU A 87 -24.63 70.75 11.99
N LEU A 88 -24.15 69.73 12.71
CA LEU A 88 -25.01 68.76 13.39
C LEU A 88 -25.94 69.44 14.38
N GLY A 89 -25.43 70.37 15.19
CA GLY A 89 -26.25 71.17 16.11
C GLY A 89 -27.29 72.02 15.39
N ALA A 90 -26.95 72.63 14.25
CA ALA A 90 -27.90 73.41 13.45
C ALA A 90 -29.01 72.53 12.86
N VAL A 91 -28.67 71.34 12.34
CA VAL A 91 -29.65 70.38 11.83
C VAL A 91 -30.53 69.83 12.95
N GLU A 92 -29.94 69.51 14.11
CA GLU A 92 -30.67 69.07 15.31
C GLU A 92 -31.65 70.15 15.79
N GLN A 93 -31.27 71.43 15.78
CA GLN A 93 -32.17 72.53 16.12
C GLN A 93 -33.32 72.69 15.11
N ILE A 94 -33.08 72.47 13.82
CA ILE A 94 -34.15 72.44 12.81
C ILE A 94 -35.17 71.35 13.13
N PHE A 95 -34.72 70.17 13.58
CA PHE A 95 -35.61 69.09 13.99
C PHE A 95 -36.36 69.41 15.30
N ALA A 96 -35.67 70.00 16.27
CA ALA A 96 -36.23 70.31 17.58
C ALA A 96 -37.25 71.47 17.58
N ALA A 97 -37.08 72.47 16.72
CA ALA A 97 -37.86 73.71 16.74
C ALA A 97 -39.36 73.55 16.43
N TYR A 98 -39.78 72.46 15.76
CA TYR A 98 -41.15 72.31 15.27
C TYR A 98 -41.94 71.17 15.94
N GLY A 99 -41.30 70.37 16.79
CA GLY A 99 -41.93 69.27 17.53
C GLY A 99 -42.47 68.14 16.63
N SER A 100 -42.85 67.01 17.22
CA SER A 100 -43.21 65.78 16.49
C SER A 100 -44.41 65.90 15.55
N ALA A 101 -45.35 66.82 15.82
CA ALA A 101 -46.60 66.96 15.08
C ALA A 101 -46.54 67.91 13.86
N ALA A 102 -45.52 68.79 13.76
CA ALA A 102 -45.38 69.74 12.65
C ALA A 102 -44.12 69.51 11.81
N ARG A 103 -43.56 68.29 11.86
CA ARG A 103 -42.34 67.89 11.16
C ARG A 103 -42.41 67.96 9.63
N GLY A 104 -43.56 68.31 9.05
CA GLY A 104 -43.68 68.57 7.61
C GLY A 104 -43.06 69.86 7.12
N GLN A 105 -42.96 70.87 7.98
CA GLN A 105 -42.23 72.09 7.64
C GLN A 105 -40.71 71.87 7.63
N ILE A 106 -40.24 70.87 8.36
CA ILE A 106 -38.84 70.44 8.39
C ILE A 106 -38.42 69.87 7.02
N ILE A 107 -39.30 69.15 6.31
CA ILE A 107 -39.04 68.57 4.97
C ILE A 107 -38.76 69.66 3.92
N LEU A 108 -39.50 70.77 3.97
CA LEU A 108 -39.27 71.93 3.10
C LEU A 108 -37.96 72.66 3.42
N ASN A 109 -37.64 72.80 4.72
CA ASN A 109 -36.38 73.42 5.15
C ASN A 109 -35.16 72.55 4.84
N MET A 110 -35.30 71.22 4.90
CA MET A 110 -34.24 70.27 4.54
C MET A 110 -33.90 70.29 3.05
N THR A 111 -34.90 70.51 2.20
CA THR A 111 -34.68 70.70 0.75
C THR A 111 -33.84 71.96 0.50
N THR A 112 -34.16 73.03 1.23
CA THR A 112 -33.42 74.29 1.19
C THR A 112 -32.01 74.13 1.73
N LEU A 113 -31.82 73.33 2.79
CA LEU A 113 -30.52 73.00 3.35
C LEU A 113 -29.66 72.20 2.34
N LEU A 114 -30.22 71.21 1.65
CA LEU A 114 -29.49 70.43 0.64
C LEU A 114 -29.04 71.28 -0.56
N ALA A 115 -29.91 72.19 -1.01
CA ALA A 115 -29.58 73.17 -2.04
C ALA A 115 -28.50 74.16 -1.55
N GLY A 116 -28.57 74.61 -0.29
CA GLY A 116 -27.53 75.46 0.30
C GLY A 116 -26.19 74.74 0.47
N LEU A 117 -26.20 73.49 0.91
CA LEU A 117 -24.99 72.70 1.12
C LEU A 117 -24.33 72.32 -0.21
N SER A 118 -25.07 72.02 -1.27
CA SER A 118 -24.48 71.71 -2.60
C SER A 118 -23.68 72.86 -3.21
N SER A 119 -24.03 74.09 -2.86
CA SER A 119 -23.27 75.30 -3.22
C SER A 119 -22.21 75.69 -2.18
N ASP A 120 -22.14 75.00 -1.04
CA ASP A 120 -21.15 75.23 0.00
C ASP A 120 -19.80 74.63 -0.38
N VAL A 121 -18.72 75.40 -0.21
CA VAL A 121 -17.37 74.97 -0.61
C VAL A 121 -16.81 73.82 0.23
N THR A 122 -17.33 73.62 1.45
CA THR A 122 -16.85 72.61 2.41
C THR A 122 -17.65 71.32 2.29
N PHE A 123 -18.98 71.43 2.23
CA PHE A 123 -19.88 70.27 2.26
C PHE A 123 -20.47 69.94 0.88
N GLY A 124 -20.27 70.79 -0.11
CA GLY A 124 -20.99 70.75 -1.39
C GLY A 124 -20.58 69.67 -2.34
N VAL A 125 -19.37 69.12 -2.25
CA VAL A 125 -19.00 67.94 -3.06
C VAL A 125 -19.86 66.74 -2.68
N ALA A 126 -20.03 66.49 -1.38
CA ALA A 126 -20.85 65.39 -0.88
C ALA A 126 -22.34 65.61 -1.21
N ALA A 127 -22.85 66.81 -0.96
CA ALA A 127 -24.24 67.17 -1.27
C ALA A 127 -24.53 67.13 -2.79
N THR A 128 -23.62 67.58 -3.65
CA THR A 128 -23.77 67.54 -5.12
C THR A 128 -23.75 66.10 -5.65
N THR A 129 -22.87 65.26 -5.09
CA THR A 129 -22.82 63.82 -5.42
C THR A 129 -24.14 63.14 -5.07
N TYR A 130 -24.66 63.46 -3.88
CA TYR A 130 -25.95 62.97 -3.43
C TYR A 130 -27.12 63.43 -4.34
N SER A 131 -27.18 64.73 -4.69
CA SER A 131 -28.19 65.24 -5.63
C SER A 131 -28.12 64.58 -7.01
N SER A 132 -26.91 64.29 -7.50
CA SER A 132 -26.69 63.61 -8.78
C SER A 132 -27.15 62.15 -8.72
N GLN A 133 -26.92 61.46 -7.59
CA GLN A 133 -27.43 60.12 -7.37
C GLN A 133 -28.96 60.08 -7.31
N VAL A 134 -29.59 61.07 -6.68
CA VAL A 134 -31.05 61.19 -6.67
C VAL A 134 -31.59 61.34 -8.10
N GLN A 135 -30.94 62.15 -8.93
CA GLN A 135 -31.33 62.35 -10.34
C GLN A 135 -31.17 61.07 -11.18
N ALA A 136 -30.09 60.31 -10.96
CA ALA A 136 -29.88 59.01 -11.60
C ALA A 136 -30.93 57.98 -11.15
N ASN A 137 -31.26 57.95 -9.85
CA ASN A 137 -32.28 57.05 -9.29
C ASN A 137 -33.70 57.42 -9.74
N ALA A 138 -33.99 58.71 -9.94
CA ALA A 138 -35.24 59.16 -10.56
C ALA A 138 -35.37 58.69 -12.02
N SER A 139 -34.25 58.37 -12.68
CA SER A 139 -34.22 57.81 -14.04
C SER A 139 -34.31 56.27 -14.07
N TYR A 140 -34.46 55.60 -12.91
CA TYR A 140 -34.44 54.14 -12.80
C TYR A 140 -35.79 53.46 -13.15
N SER A 141 -35.67 52.29 -13.79
CA SER A 141 -36.69 51.43 -14.41
C SER A 141 -37.86 51.00 -13.52
N ALA A 142 -39.07 50.98 -14.12
CA ALA A 142 -40.36 50.59 -13.56
C ALA A 142 -40.53 49.09 -13.25
N THR A 143 -39.70 48.54 -12.36
CA THR A 143 -39.79 47.14 -11.91
C THR A 143 -39.85 47.08 -10.38
N SER A 144 -40.91 46.44 -9.84
CA SER A 144 -41.38 46.55 -8.45
C SER A 144 -40.63 45.70 -7.42
N THR A 145 -39.37 45.31 -7.64
CA THR A 145 -38.72 44.30 -6.76
C THR A 145 -37.31 44.62 -6.28
N ASN A 146 -36.84 45.87 -6.35
CA ASN A 146 -35.56 46.22 -5.73
C ASN A 146 -35.73 47.17 -4.54
N THR A 147 -35.82 46.56 -3.35
CA THR A 147 -35.64 47.24 -2.07
C THR A 147 -34.16 47.24 -1.67
N SER A 148 -33.56 48.43 -1.67
CA SER A 148 -32.59 48.95 -0.68
C SER A 148 -31.10 48.59 -0.77
N ALA A 149 -30.27 49.64 -0.83
CA ALA A 149 -29.03 49.81 -0.05
C ALA A 149 -28.97 51.31 0.32
N SER A 150 -28.95 51.79 1.56
CA SER A 150 -28.28 51.45 2.84
C SER A 150 -26.87 52.01 2.97
N VAL A 151 -26.70 52.72 4.09
CA VAL A 151 -25.68 53.69 4.50
C VAL A 151 -24.42 53.00 5.02
N VAL A 152 -23.25 53.56 4.70
CA VAL A 152 -21.93 53.00 5.02
C VAL A 152 -21.43 53.53 6.36
N ALA A 153 -21.34 52.65 7.36
CA ALA A 153 -20.60 52.90 8.59
C ALA A 153 -19.08 52.95 8.32
N VAL A 154 -18.33 53.78 9.05
CA VAL A 154 -16.86 53.72 9.03
C VAL A 154 -16.42 52.47 9.78
N VAL A 155 -15.63 51.68 9.09
CA VAL A 155 -15.21 50.34 9.50
C VAL A 155 -13.69 50.38 9.73
N THR A 156 -13.22 49.79 10.82
CA THR A 156 -11.79 49.49 11.07
C THR A 156 -11.58 47.98 10.97
N VAL A 157 -10.35 47.50 10.78
CA VAL A 157 -10.12 46.04 10.75
C VAL A 157 -10.60 45.38 12.05
N PRO A 158 -11.07 44.12 12.03
CA PRO A 158 -11.49 43.42 13.24
C PRO A 158 -10.33 43.21 14.23
N GLY A 159 -10.64 42.90 15.48
CA GLY A 159 -9.65 42.36 16.42
C GLY A 159 -9.14 40.97 16.00
N ALA A 160 -8.10 40.46 16.67
CA ALA A 160 -7.62 39.10 16.45
C ALA A 160 -8.66 38.05 16.91
N PRO A 161 -8.98 37.03 16.10
CA PRO A 161 -9.77 35.89 16.56
C PRO A 161 -9.08 35.11 17.69
N THR A 162 -9.85 34.43 18.52
CA THR A 162 -9.29 33.49 19.51
C THR A 162 -9.33 32.09 18.91
N ILE A 163 -8.15 31.51 18.62
CA ILE A 163 -8.06 30.15 18.10
C ILE A 163 -8.38 29.14 19.21
N GLY A 164 -9.18 28.13 18.88
CA GLY A 164 -9.48 26.99 19.72
C GLY A 164 -8.65 25.77 19.31
N ALA A 165 -9.26 24.58 19.38
CA ALA A 165 -8.61 23.35 18.93
C ALA A 165 -8.54 23.28 17.39
N ALA A 166 -7.43 22.78 16.87
CA ALA A 166 -7.31 22.34 15.49
C ALA A 166 -7.48 20.81 15.44
N THR A 167 -8.55 20.37 14.79
CA THR A 167 -8.87 18.95 14.62
C THR A 167 -8.33 18.47 13.28
N ALA A 168 -7.44 17.50 13.30
CA ALA A 168 -6.84 16.93 12.10
C ALA A 168 -7.89 16.15 11.26
N GLY A 169 -7.76 16.20 9.93
CA GLY A 169 -8.47 15.35 8.97
C GLY A 169 -7.56 14.98 7.79
N THR A 170 -8.09 14.22 6.82
CA THR A 170 -7.34 13.74 5.65
C THR A 170 -6.90 14.84 4.71
N ALA A 171 -5.60 15.04 4.59
CA ALA A 171 -5.01 16.15 3.85
C ALA A 171 -5.62 17.50 4.26
N GLN A 172 -6.14 17.60 5.49
CA GLN A 172 -6.88 18.76 5.94
C GLN A 172 -6.80 18.96 7.46
N ALA A 173 -7.17 20.15 7.91
CA ALA A 173 -7.40 20.43 9.32
C ALA A 173 -8.67 21.27 9.45
N SER A 174 -9.51 20.95 10.43
CA SER A 174 -10.66 21.77 10.82
C SER A 174 -10.27 22.59 12.04
N VAL A 175 -10.14 23.90 11.87
CA VAL A 175 -9.69 24.81 12.93
C VAL A 175 -10.90 25.52 13.51
N ALA A 176 -11.20 25.21 14.77
CA ALA A 176 -12.21 25.91 15.54
C ALA A 176 -11.63 27.19 16.14
N PHE A 177 -12.42 28.26 16.15
CA PHE A 177 -12.09 29.56 16.74
C PHE A 177 -13.36 30.27 17.20
N SER A 178 -13.21 31.33 17.99
CA SER A 178 -14.28 32.30 18.27
C SER A 178 -13.99 33.64 17.62
N ALA A 179 -15.06 34.37 17.31
CA ALA A 179 -14.98 35.70 16.72
C ALA A 179 -14.17 36.66 17.62
N PRO A 180 -13.48 37.65 17.06
CA PRO A 180 -12.82 38.68 17.85
C PRO A 180 -13.84 39.44 18.70
N SER A 181 -13.40 39.94 19.85
CA SER A 181 -14.23 40.74 20.77
C SER A 181 -14.72 42.07 20.18
N SER A 182 -14.11 42.53 19.08
CA SER A 182 -14.56 43.67 18.29
C SER A 182 -14.50 43.34 16.80
N THR A 183 -15.59 43.60 16.07
CA THR A 183 -15.66 43.44 14.60
C THR A 183 -15.17 44.68 13.85
N GLY A 184 -14.72 45.73 14.55
CA GLY A 184 -14.31 46.98 13.93
C GLY A 184 -15.47 47.76 13.26
N GLY A 185 -16.71 47.50 13.63
CA GLY A 185 -17.88 48.27 13.16
C GLY A 185 -18.48 47.81 11.82
N ALA A 186 -17.88 46.85 11.12
CA ALA A 186 -18.52 46.12 10.01
C ALA A 186 -18.81 44.68 10.42
N SER A 187 -19.72 44.04 9.69
CA SER A 187 -19.81 42.59 9.71
C SER A 187 -18.49 41.99 9.23
N ILE A 188 -17.99 40.98 9.95
CA ILE A 188 -16.87 40.18 9.49
C ILE A 188 -17.34 39.43 8.25
N SER A 189 -16.69 39.69 7.11
CA SER A 189 -17.02 39.11 5.82
C SER A 189 -16.35 37.77 5.59
N ALA A 190 -15.21 37.51 6.24
CA ALA A 190 -14.52 36.21 6.19
C ALA A 190 -13.52 36.07 7.34
N TYR A 191 -13.20 34.83 7.68
CA TYR A 191 -12.03 34.44 8.44
C TYR A 191 -11.09 33.67 7.52
N THR A 192 -9.78 33.85 7.71
CA THR A 192 -8.75 33.08 7.01
C THR A 192 -7.90 32.34 8.03
N VAL A 193 -7.88 31.02 7.93
CA VAL A 193 -6.95 30.18 8.68
C VAL A 193 -5.72 29.94 7.82
N SER A 194 -4.53 30.14 8.39
CA SER A 194 -3.24 29.89 7.75
C SER A 194 -2.46 28.85 8.54
N CYS A 195 -2.08 27.75 7.89
CA CYS A 195 -1.31 26.66 8.45
C CYS A 195 0.04 26.59 7.76
N VAL A 196 1.13 26.72 8.52
CA VAL A 196 2.52 26.75 8.01
C VAL A 196 3.34 25.56 8.52
N SER A 197 4.12 24.95 7.63
CA SER A 197 5.07 23.87 7.92
C SER A 197 6.33 24.07 7.07
N GLY A 198 7.44 24.48 7.68
CA GLY A 198 8.66 24.87 6.95
C GLY A 198 8.39 26.00 5.95
N SER A 199 8.68 25.76 4.67
CA SER A 199 8.37 26.67 3.55
C SER A 199 6.96 26.54 2.99
N SER A 200 6.19 25.53 3.42
CA SER A 200 4.83 25.28 2.95
C SER A 200 3.81 26.07 3.76
N SER A 201 2.94 26.81 3.08
CA SER A 201 1.81 27.53 3.67
C SER A 201 0.52 27.17 2.93
N LYS A 202 -0.53 26.83 3.68
CA LYS A 202 -1.87 26.56 3.14
C LYS A 202 -2.89 27.37 3.92
N THR A 203 -3.90 27.86 3.20
CA THR A 203 -4.94 28.73 3.78
C THR A 203 -6.33 28.21 3.46
N GLY A 204 -7.26 28.33 4.40
CA GLY A 204 -8.69 28.13 4.19
C GLY A 204 -9.48 29.37 4.61
N THR A 205 -10.56 29.68 3.89
CA THR A 205 -11.40 30.85 4.16
C THR A 205 -12.86 30.45 4.37
N GLY A 206 -13.55 31.11 5.29
CA GLY A 206 -14.98 30.87 5.57
C GLY A 206 -15.61 31.98 6.39
N THR A 207 -16.93 32.03 6.49
CA THR A 207 -17.67 33.09 7.22
C THR A 207 -17.91 32.78 8.70
N SER A 208 -17.63 31.55 9.15
CA SER A 208 -17.84 31.08 10.53
C SER A 208 -16.87 29.96 10.90
N SER A 209 -16.74 29.71 12.20
CA SER A 209 -15.99 28.60 12.77
C SER A 209 -16.80 27.29 12.76
N PRO A 210 -16.18 26.11 12.55
CA PRO A 210 -14.76 25.91 12.21
C PRO A 210 -14.47 26.08 10.71
N ILE A 211 -13.23 26.41 10.34
CA ILE A 211 -12.77 26.45 8.95
C ILE A 211 -11.91 25.23 8.65
N THR A 212 -12.22 24.55 7.55
CA THR A 212 -11.41 23.45 7.03
C THR A 212 -10.39 23.96 6.03
N ILE A 213 -9.11 23.65 6.25
CA ILE A 213 -7.99 23.91 5.35
C ILE A 213 -7.63 22.58 4.72
N SER A 214 -7.76 22.46 3.40
CA SER A 214 -7.47 21.25 2.63
C SER A 214 -6.08 21.32 1.95
N SER A 215 -5.68 20.22 1.30
CA SER A 215 -4.38 20.07 0.64
C SER A 215 -3.17 20.29 1.56
N LEU A 216 -3.34 20.03 2.86
CA LEU A 216 -2.22 19.95 3.79
C LEU A 216 -1.48 18.63 3.58
N SER A 217 -0.16 18.64 3.73
CA SER A 217 0.63 17.41 3.75
C SER A 217 0.38 16.68 5.06
N ASN A 218 -0.23 15.52 4.98
CA ASN A 218 -0.40 14.65 6.14
C ASN A 218 0.93 14.25 6.78
N GLY A 219 0.89 13.90 8.08
CA GLY A 219 2.07 13.50 8.85
C GLY A 219 3.05 14.64 9.16
N SER A 220 2.97 15.77 8.44
CA SER A 220 3.74 16.97 8.73
C SER A 220 3.02 17.83 9.77
N ALA A 221 3.72 18.29 10.79
CA ALA A 221 3.15 19.23 11.76
C ALA A 221 3.00 20.62 11.12
N TYR A 222 1.81 21.19 11.23
CA TYR A 222 1.49 22.56 10.82
C TYR A 222 1.20 23.43 12.02
N SER A 223 1.73 24.64 12.02
CA SER A 223 1.36 25.70 12.95
C SER A 223 0.24 26.53 12.33
N CYS A 224 -0.97 26.47 12.89
CA CYS A 224 -2.16 27.14 12.35
C CYS A 224 -2.55 28.37 13.16
N SER A 225 -2.93 29.45 12.47
CA SER A 225 -3.42 30.72 13.03
C SER A 225 -4.63 31.23 12.26
N VAL A 226 -5.46 32.10 12.86
CA VAL A 226 -6.68 32.64 12.22
C VAL A 226 -6.66 34.18 12.20
N THR A 227 -7.14 34.77 11.11
CA THR A 227 -7.42 36.21 10.96
C THR A 227 -8.89 36.44 10.61
N ALA A 228 -9.44 37.61 10.95
CA ALA A 228 -10.78 38.05 10.56
C ALA A 228 -10.70 39.24 9.60
N THR A 229 -11.57 39.28 8.60
CA THR A 229 -11.63 40.34 7.59
C THR A 229 -13.03 40.96 7.58
N ASN A 230 -13.08 42.28 7.52
CA ASN A 230 -14.31 43.02 7.23
C ASN A 230 -14.03 44.01 6.08
N SER A 231 -14.99 44.89 5.77
CA SER A 231 -14.83 45.88 4.69
C SER A 231 -13.70 46.90 4.89
N ALA A 232 -13.05 46.94 6.07
CA ALA A 232 -11.89 47.77 6.35
C ALA A 232 -10.54 47.05 6.17
N GLY A 233 -10.54 45.72 6.07
CA GLY A 233 -9.33 44.90 5.93
C GLY A 233 -9.20 43.77 6.96
N THR A 234 -8.04 43.14 6.99
CA THR A 234 -7.75 41.93 7.77
C THR A 234 -7.10 42.26 9.12
N SER A 235 -7.51 41.56 10.17
CA SER A 235 -6.96 41.67 11.53
C SER A 235 -5.52 41.16 11.63
N VAL A 236 -4.87 41.43 12.76
CA VAL A 236 -3.70 40.64 13.17
C VAL A 236 -4.10 39.17 13.44
N ALA A 237 -3.14 38.25 13.30
CA ALA A 237 -3.38 36.82 13.50
C ALA A 237 -3.54 36.45 14.98
N SER A 238 -4.28 35.38 15.25
CA SER A 238 -4.33 34.74 16.56
C SER A 238 -2.96 34.16 16.98
N SER A 239 -2.83 33.74 18.25
CA SER A 239 -1.80 32.76 18.63
C SER A 239 -1.89 31.50 17.76
N ALA A 240 -0.81 30.71 17.68
CA ALA A 240 -0.78 29.52 16.86
C ALA A 240 -1.07 28.24 17.66
N VAL A 241 -1.73 27.28 17.01
CA VAL A 241 -1.93 25.91 17.51
C VAL A 241 -1.30 24.92 16.55
N SER A 242 -0.68 23.85 17.07
CA SER A 242 -0.11 22.80 16.23
C SER A 242 -1.19 21.79 15.84
N VAL A 243 -1.19 21.37 14.57
CA VAL A 243 -2.00 20.24 14.08
C VAL A 243 -1.16 19.43 13.11
N THR A 244 -1.24 18.11 13.22
CA THR A 244 -0.65 17.20 12.22
C THR A 244 -1.82 16.59 11.46
N PRO A 245 -2.07 16.99 10.20
CA PRO A 245 -3.16 16.47 9.39
C PRO A 245 -3.10 14.95 9.35
N ALA A 246 -4.25 14.38 9.64
CA ALA A 246 -4.44 12.96 9.76
C ALA A 246 -4.47 12.37 8.37
N ILE A 247 -4.13 11.11 8.29
CA ILE A 247 -4.43 10.30 7.13
C ILE A 247 -5.80 9.74 7.44
N SER A 248 -6.70 9.67 6.47
CA SER A 248 -8.07 9.23 6.73
C SER A 248 -8.02 7.92 7.49
N SER A 249 -8.85 7.75 8.51
CA SER A 249 -8.99 6.43 9.14
C SER A 249 -9.48 5.36 8.14
N THR A 250 -9.86 5.76 6.93
CA THR A 250 -10.21 4.89 5.80
C THR A 250 -9.09 4.70 4.76
N ASP A 251 -7.89 5.24 4.97
CA ASP A 251 -6.91 5.44 3.89
C ASP A 251 -6.05 4.21 3.54
N ALA A 252 -5.79 3.29 4.48
CA ALA A 252 -5.07 2.06 4.18
C ALA A 252 -5.68 0.89 4.97
N SER A 253 -6.74 0.29 4.41
CA SER A 253 -7.27 -0.94 4.98
C SER A 253 -6.30 -2.08 4.67
N SER A 254 -5.78 -2.76 5.68
CA SER A 254 -4.95 -3.95 5.50
C SER A 254 -5.76 -5.05 4.80
N TYR A 255 -5.17 -5.68 3.79
CA TYR A 255 -5.70 -6.89 3.16
C TYR A 255 -4.53 -7.74 2.68
N ALA A 256 -4.76 -9.05 2.53
CA ALA A 256 -3.75 -9.99 2.08
C ALA A 256 -3.86 -10.26 0.56
N PRO A 257 -2.76 -10.66 -0.11
CA PRO A 257 -2.82 -11.20 -1.47
C PRO A 257 -3.72 -12.44 -1.56
N ALA A 258 -4.25 -12.69 -2.76
CA ALA A 258 -4.90 -13.95 -3.06
C ALA A 258 -3.91 -15.13 -2.93
N ASN A 259 -4.29 -16.16 -2.17
CA ASN A 259 -3.52 -17.40 -2.11
C ASN A 259 -3.60 -18.16 -3.45
N PHE A 260 -2.70 -19.13 -3.65
CA PHE A 260 -2.60 -19.83 -4.92
C PHE A 260 -3.84 -20.68 -5.24
N THR A 261 -4.56 -21.17 -4.23
CA THR A 261 -5.87 -21.82 -4.42
C THR A 261 -6.86 -20.90 -5.13
N THR A 262 -6.92 -19.63 -4.72
CA THR A 262 -7.78 -18.60 -5.34
C THR A 262 -7.30 -18.27 -6.75
N ILE A 263 -5.99 -18.15 -6.94
CA ILE A 263 -5.38 -17.90 -8.26
C ILE A 263 -5.71 -19.03 -9.24
N LEU A 264 -5.55 -20.29 -8.83
CA LEU A 264 -5.86 -21.47 -9.64
C LEU A 264 -7.32 -21.49 -10.12
N ALA A 265 -8.25 -21.06 -9.27
CA ALA A 265 -9.67 -20.98 -9.61
C ALA A 265 -10.05 -19.80 -10.51
N SER A 266 -9.20 -18.77 -10.58
CA SER A 266 -9.47 -17.55 -11.34
C SER A 266 -9.27 -17.72 -12.85
N THR A 267 -10.07 -17.00 -13.64
CA THR A 267 -9.90 -16.88 -15.10
C THR A 267 -8.93 -15.74 -15.41
N PRO A 268 -7.96 -15.93 -16.34
CA PRO A 268 -7.11 -14.84 -16.82
C PRO A 268 -7.93 -13.65 -17.33
N SER A 269 -7.59 -12.43 -16.92
CA SER A 269 -8.30 -11.20 -17.31
C SER A 269 -8.21 -10.91 -18.82
N THR A 270 -7.15 -11.40 -19.46
CA THR A 270 -7.02 -11.51 -20.91
C THR A 270 -6.88 -12.98 -21.26
N ALA A 271 -7.64 -13.47 -22.25
CA ALA A 271 -7.54 -14.86 -22.69
C ALA A 271 -6.09 -15.18 -23.10
N LEU A 272 -5.50 -16.17 -22.43
CA LEU A 272 -4.16 -16.63 -22.76
C LEU A 272 -4.18 -17.24 -24.17
N THR A 273 -3.45 -16.61 -25.08
CA THR A 273 -3.36 -17.07 -26.47
C THR A 273 -2.26 -18.12 -26.57
N LEU A 274 -2.56 -19.27 -27.17
CA LEU A 274 -1.56 -20.29 -27.42
C LEU A 274 -0.54 -19.76 -28.44
N PRO A 275 0.77 -19.82 -28.13
CA PRO A 275 1.82 -19.52 -29.09
C PRO A 275 1.76 -20.48 -30.29
N ALA A 276 2.47 -20.13 -31.37
CA ALA A 276 2.61 -21.04 -32.51
C ALA A 276 3.20 -22.39 -32.08
N ALA A 277 2.71 -23.48 -32.69
CA ALA A 277 3.24 -24.82 -32.41
C ALA A 277 4.73 -24.89 -32.77
N SER A 278 5.53 -25.46 -31.86
CA SER A 278 6.95 -25.70 -32.07
C SER A 278 7.18 -26.98 -32.85
N SER A 279 8.25 -27.02 -33.66
CA SER A 279 8.69 -28.23 -34.37
C SER A 279 9.62 -29.12 -33.55
N SER A 280 10.06 -28.65 -32.38
CA SER A 280 10.98 -29.37 -31.51
C SER A 280 10.81 -28.98 -30.04
N PHE A 281 11.29 -29.83 -29.15
CA PHE A 281 11.48 -29.47 -27.76
C PHE A 281 12.81 -28.74 -27.55
N THR A 282 12.84 -27.93 -26.49
CA THR A 282 14.04 -27.36 -25.91
C THR A 282 14.19 -27.95 -24.52
N THR A 283 15.41 -28.26 -24.09
CA THR A 283 15.64 -28.72 -22.72
C THR A 283 15.08 -27.68 -21.74
N ARG A 284 14.34 -28.15 -20.74
CA ARG A 284 13.63 -27.38 -19.71
C ARG A 284 12.55 -26.43 -20.21
N GLY A 285 12.21 -26.49 -21.50
CA GLY A 285 11.08 -25.76 -22.06
C GLY A 285 9.76 -26.26 -21.49
N ARG A 286 8.78 -25.36 -21.38
CA ARG A 286 7.43 -25.68 -20.91
C ARG A 286 6.48 -25.72 -22.09
N TYR A 287 5.76 -26.82 -22.23
CA TYR A 287 4.92 -27.10 -23.38
C TYR A 287 3.54 -27.61 -22.96
N MET A 288 2.57 -27.35 -23.82
CA MET A 288 1.27 -27.99 -23.83
C MET A 288 1.24 -28.96 -25.01
N ILE A 289 0.99 -30.24 -24.75
CA ILE A 289 0.99 -31.28 -25.79
C ILE A 289 -0.47 -31.59 -26.11
N ALA A 290 -0.91 -31.31 -27.33
CA ALA A 290 -2.30 -31.45 -27.75
C ALA A 290 -2.42 -32.30 -29.01
N ASP A 291 -3.45 -33.14 -29.08
CA ASP A 291 -3.71 -33.88 -30.32
C ASP A 291 -4.05 -32.91 -31.48
N ALA A 292 -3.76 -33.33 -32.72
CA ALA A 292 -3.92 -32.52 -33.91
C ALA A 292 -5.38 -32.47 -34.41
N SER A 293 -6.35 -32.62 -33.51
CA SER A 293 -7.77 -32.57 -33.81
C SER A 293 -8.27 -31.13 -33.92
N ALA A 294 -9.48 -30.92 -34.49
CA ALA A 294 -10.08 -29.59 -34.61
C ALA A 294 -10.42 -28.96 -33.25
N THR A 295 -10.69 -29.79 -32.24
CA THR A 295 -10.90 -29.40 -30.83
C THR A 295 -9.87 -30.11 -29.97
N PRO A 296 -8.65 -29.56 -29.84
CA PRO A 296 -7.52 -30.29 -29.28
C PRO A 296 -7.74 -30.77 -27.85
N ASN A 297 -7.38 -32.02 -27.61
CA ASN A 297 -7.29 -32.64 -26.30
C ASN A 297 -5.84 -32.59 -25.84
N TYR A 298 -5.62 -31.99 -24.68
CA TYR A 298 -4.30 -31.76 -24.12
C TYR A 298 -3.93 -32.85 -23.12
N LEU A 299 -2.69 -33.33 -23.16
CA LEU A 299 -2.11 -34.10 -22.07
C LEU A 299 -2.19 -33.27 -20.79
N SER A 300 -2.85 -33.82 -19.78
CA SER A 300 -3.20 -33.12 -18.55
C SER A 300 -2.94 -34.01 -17.35
N LEU A 301 -2.51 -33.37 -16.27
CA LEU A 301 -2.44 -33.96 -14.94
C LEU A 301 -3.87 -34.25 -14.45
N GLY A 302 -4.16 -35.53 -14.17
CA GLY A 302 -5.44 -36.00 -13.67
C GLY A 302 -5.53 -35.97 -12.15
N SER A 303 -6.33 -36.88 -11.57
CA SER A 303 -6.44 -37.02 -10.12
C SER A 303 -5.23 -37.74 -9.52
N LYS A 304 -4.84 -37.33 -8.31
CA LYS A 304 -3.79 -37.96 -7.51
C LYS A 304 -4.29 -39.29 -6.93
N THR A 305 -3.48 -40.35 -7.05
CA THR A 305 -3.47 -41.55 -6.22
C THR A 305 -2.24 -41.50 -5.30
N THR A 306 -1.98 -42.52 -4.48
CA THR A 306 -0.87 -42.52 -3.51
C THR A 306 0.45 -42.01 -4.09
N ASP A 307 0.88 -42.56 -5.24
CA ASP A 307 2.20 -42.30 -5.83
C ASP A 307 2.14 -41.97 -7.33
N SER A 308 0.94 -41.65 -7.86
CA SER A 308 0.77 -41.35 -9.28
C SER A 308 -0.37 -40.37 -9.52
N TYR A 309 -0.35 -39.74 -10.67
CA TYR A 309 -1.47 -39.02 -11.24
C TYR A 309 -1.85 -39.68 -12.57
N GLY A 310 -3.14 -39.72 -12.86
CA GLY A 310 -3.59 -40.12 -14.19
C GLY A 310 -3.05 -39.17 -15.26
N ALA A 311 -2.55 -39.70 -16.39
CA ALA A 311 -2.35 -38.89 -17.58
C ALA A 311 -3.69 -38.87 -18.35
N VAL A 312 -4.42 -37.76 -18.25
CA VAL A 312 -5.76 -37.61 -18.83
C VAL A 312 -5.76 -36.59 -19.94
N ALA A 313 -6.80 -36.60 -20.78
CA ALA A 313 -6.94 -35.63 -21.85
C ALA A 313 -8.10 -34.67 -21.55
N THR A 314 -7.83 -33.38 -21.56
CA THR A 314 -8.85 -32.34 -21.33
C THR A 314 -8.70 -31.20 -22.34
N THR A 315 -9.78 -30.49 -22.62
CA THR A 315 -9.78 -29.36 -23.57
C THR A 315 -9.49 -28.03 -22.87
N ILE A 316 -9.23 -26.98 -23.65
CA ILE A 316 -9.21 -25.58 -23.19
C ILE A 316 -10.40 -24.87 -23.83
N GLY A 317 -11.19 -24.20 -23.01
CA GLY A 317 -12.33 -23.38 -23.44
C GLY A 317 -12.05 -21.89 -23.32
N SER A 318 -12.98 -21.07 -23.82
CA SER A 318 -12.87 -19.61 -23.78
C SER A 318 -12.90 -18.98 -22.37
N ALA A 319 -13.31 -19.75 -21.35
CA ALA A 319 -13.40 -19.32 -19.94
C ALA A 319 -12.47 -20.13 -19.01
N SER A 320 -11.44 -20.79 -19.55
CA SER A 320 -10.54 -21.64 -18.79
C SER A 320 -9.80 -20.88 -17.66
N SER A 321 -9.74 -21.50 -16.49
CA SER A 321 -9.05 -21.04 -15.29
C SER A 321 -7.52 -21.24 -15.38
N TYR A 322 -6.74 -20.60 -14.51
CA TYR A 322 -5.30 -20.89 -14.39
C TYR A 322 -5.04 -22.37 -14.13
N LYS A 323 -5.86 -23.05 -13.34
CA LYS A 323 -5.77 -24.50 -13.12
C LYS A 323 -5.91 -25.30 -14.42
N ASP A 324 -6.78 -24.87 -15.33
CA ASP A 324 -6.96 -25.55 -16.61
C ASP A 324 -5.71 -25.48 -17.49
N TYR A 325 -4.99 -24.36 -17.48
CA TYR A 325 -3.73 -24.21 -18.21
C TYR A 325 -2.58 -24.93 -17.52
N LEU A 326 -2.40 -24.71 -16.21
CA LEU A 326 -1.27 -25.25 -15.46
C LEU A 326 -1.31 -26.78 -15.32
N SER A 327 -2.49 -27.38 -15.26
CA SER A 327 -2.64 -28.85 -15.26
C SER A 327 -2.25 -29.50 -16.59
N LYS A 328 -2.26 -28.75 -17.69
CA LYS A 328 -1.87 -29.22 -19.03
C LYS A 328 -0.44 -28.86 -19.41
N LEU A 329 0.23 -28.11 -18.56
CA LEU A 329 1.61 -27.70 -18.79
C LEU A 329 2.55 -28.80 -18.33
N VAL A 330 3.52 -29.13 -19.18
CA VAL A 330 4.62 -30.05 -18.86
C VAL A 330 5.94 -29.35 -19.07
N GLN A 331 6.94 -29.67 -18.26
CA GLN A 331 8.33 -29.30 -18.53
C GLN A 331 9.03 -30.49 -19.18
N VAL A 332 9.67 -30.26 -20.32
CA VAL A 332 10.43 -31.31 -21.01
C VAL A 332 11.90 -31.16 -20.65
N VAL A 333 12.57 -32.26 -20.28
CA VAL A 333 13.97 -32.24 -19.84
C VAL A 333 14.73 -33.25 -20.67
N VAL A 334 15.86 -32.83 -21.26
CA VAL A 334 16.70 -33.76 -22.02
C VAL A 334 17.26 -34.83 -21.08
N ASP A 335 17.33 -36.07 -21.55
CA ASP A 335 17.94 -37.14 -20.76
C ASP A 335 19.47 -37.02 -20.74
N SER A 336 20.06 -37.16 -19.55
CA SER A 336 21.51 -37.01 -19.36
C SER A 336 22.34 -38.09 -20.06
N SER A 337 21.75 -39.24 -20.34
CA SER A 337 22.39 -40.35 -21.06
C SER A 337 22.11 -40.34 -22.57
N ASP A 338 21.10 -39.56 -23.02
CA ASP A 338 20.69 -39.49 -24.41
C ASP A 338 20.11 -38.11 -24.76
N SER A 339 20.96 -37.26 -25.34
CA SER A 339 20.61 -35.89 -25.73
C SER A 339 19.47 -35.76 -26.75
N THR A 340 19.03 -36.87 -27.36
CA THR A 340 17.97 -36.85 -28.39
C THR A 340 16.58 -37.16 -27.84
N CYS A 341 16.49 -37.57 -26.57
CA CYS A 341 15.22 -37.92 -25.96
C CYS A 341 14.92 -37.03 -24.74
N TYR A 342 13.63 -36.88 -24.46
CA TYR A 342 13.09 -35.97 -23.47
C TYR A 342 12.22 -36.71 -22.47
N ARG A 343 12.51 -36.46 -21.20
CA ARG A 343 11.62 -36.72 -20.08
C ARG A 343 10.53 -35.64 -20.04
N ILE A 344 9.31 -36.00 -19.63
CA ILE A 344 8.15 -35.10 -19.60
C ILE A 344 7.60 -35.00 -18.17
N ASP A 345 7.83 -33.87 -17.51
CA ASP A 345 7.51 -33.64 -16.10
C ASP A 345 6.23 -32.81 -15.98
N ALA A 346 5.32 -33.20 -15.09
CA ALA A 346 4.10 -32.43 -14.85
C ALA A 346 4.42 -31.10 -14.17
N HIS A 347 3.84 -30.00 -14.62
CA HIS A 347 4.21 -28.69 -14.08
C HIS A 347 3.70 -28.44 -12.64
N LEU A 348 2.44 -28.75 -12.34
CA LEU A 348 1.86 -28.62 -10.99
C LEU A 348 2.32 -29.72 -10.02
N ALA A 349 2.92 -30.78 -10.54
CA ALA A 349 3.43 -31.90 -9.78
C ALA A 349 4.82 -32.22 -10.31
N SER A 350 5.77 -31.28 -10.17
CA SER A 350 7.11 -31.39 -10.76
C SER A 350 7.91 -32.58 -10.24
N ASN A 351 7.48 -33.18 -9.11
CA ASN A 351 8.00 -34.45 -8.63
C ASN A 351 7.49 -35.67 -9.44
N TYR A 352 6.61 -35.48 -10.42
CA TYR A 352 5.96 -36.55 -11.16
C TYR A 352 6.23 -36.45 -12.67
N THR A 353 6.65 -37.58 -13.25
CA THR A 353 7.04 -37.69 -14.66
C THR A 353 6.17 -38.68 -15.40
N LEU A 354 5.92 -38.41 -16.68
CA LEU A 354 5.23 -39.31 -17.57
C LEU A 354 5.97 -40.66 -17.70
N ASP A 355 5.32 -41.70 -17.20
CA ASP A 355 5.76 -43.09 -17.19
C ASP A 355 4.65 -43.97 -17.78
N VAL A 356 5.02 -45.20 -18.15
CA VAL A 356 4.10 -46.21 -18.65
C VAL A 356 3.91 -47.32 -17.64
N ASP A 357 2.66 -47.74 -17.48
CA ASP A 357 2.38 -49.03 -16.88
C ASP A 357 2.71 -50.14 -17.89
N SER A 358 3.79 -50.88 -17.66
CA SER A 358 4.28 -51.87 -18.60
C SER A 358 3.30 -53.01 -18.87
N SER A 359 2.31 -53.24 -17.99
CA SER A 359 1.31 -54.31 -18.14
C SER A 359 0.14 -53.90 -19.03
N THR A 360 -0.27 -52.63 -18.99
CA THR A 360 -1.43 -52.13 -19.75
C THR A 360 -1.06 -51.17 -20.88
N ALA A 361 0.21 -50.78 -20.97
CA ALA A 361 0.71 -49.70 -21.82
C ALA A 361 0.05 -48.33 -21.56
N THR A 362 -0.66 -48.15 -20.45
CA THR A 362 -1.33 -46.91 -20.05
C THR A 362 -0.34 -45.92 -19.44
N MET A 363 -0.50 -44.64 -19.74
CA MET A 363 0.39 -43.58 -19.24
C MET A 363 -0.09 -43.00 -17.91
N TYR A 364 0.86 -42.70 -17.03
CA TYR A 364 0.64 -42.02 -15.74
C TYR A 364 1.78 -41.04 -15.48
N PHE A 365 1.50 -39.94 -14.77
CA PHE A 365 2.57 -39.17 -14.15
C PHE A 365 2.92 -39.84 -12.82
N ARG A 366 4.10 -40.43 -12.69
CA ARG A 366 4.51 -41.20 -11.50
C ARG A 366 5.56 -40.45 -10.71
N ASN A 367 5.52 -40.61 -9.38
CA ASN A 367 6.48 -39.95 -8.50
C ASN A 367 7.89 -40.41 -8.87
N ASN A 368 8.66 -39.46 -9.38
CA ASN A 368 9.97 -39.65 -9.94
C ASN A 368 11.04 -38.90 -9.14
N TRP A 369 10.66 -38.21 -8.05
CA TRP A 369 11.54 -37.47 -7.13
C TRP A 369 10.97 -37.40 -5.71
N GLY A 370 11.58 -38.11 -4.74
CA GLY A 370 11.18 -38.05 -3.32
C GLY A 370 11.59 -39.27 -2.51
N VAL A 371 11.59 -39.22 -1.17
CA VAL A 371 12.08 -40.33 -0.32
C VAL A 371 11.13 -41.54 -0.34
N THR A 372 9.88 -41.31 -0.69
CA THR A 372 8.80 -42.30 -0.69
C THR A 372 8.59 -43.03 -2.03
N SER A 373 9.42 -42.79 -3.06
CA SER A 373 9.18 -43.36 -4.40
C SER A 373 9.35 -44.88 -4.47
N SER A 374 8.43 -45.54 -5.18
CA SER A 374 8.48 -46.98 -5.47
C SER A 374 9.62 -47.34 -6.43
N THR A 375 10.32 -48.44 -6.16
CA THR A 375 11.34 -49.04 -7.07
C THR A 375 10.75 -49.59 -8.36
N THR A 376 9.43 -49.54 -8.55
CA THR A 376 8.75 -49.98 -9.78
C THR A 376 8.45 -48.83 -10.75
N TYR A 377 8.50 -47.59 -10.26
CA TYR A 377 8.18 -46.39 -11.01
C TYR A 377 9.42 -45.73 -11.57
N GLY A 378 9.23 -44.94 -12.63
CA GLY A 378 10.27 -44.10 -13.18
C GLY A 378 9.72 -43.23 -14.28
N TYR A 379 10.35 -43.24 -15.45
CA TYR A 379 9.91 -42.41 -16.56
C TYR A 379 10.27 -43.00 -17.92
N VAL A 380 9.47 -42.65 -18.92
CA VAL A 380 9.74 -42.94 -20.32
C VAL A 380 10.42 -41.72 -20.97
N CYS A 381 11.48 -41.96 -21.72
CA CYS A 381 12.12 -40.95 -22.55
C CYS A 381 11.52 -40.95 -23.95
N PHE A 382 11.08 -39.78 -24.43
CA PHE A 382 10.42 -39.63 -25.73
C PHE A 382 11.26 -38.87 -26.74
N THR A 383 11.19 -39.25 -28.00
CA THR A 383 11.60 -38.40 -29.13
C THR A 383 10.37 -37.74 -29.74
N TYR A 384 10.52 -36.52 -30.25
CA TYR A 384 9.45 -35.82 -30.96
C TYR A 384 9.90 -35.46 -32.38
N ASP A 385 9.12 -35.87 -33.36
CA ASP A 385 9.30 -35.47 -34.76
C ASP A 385 8.25 -34.43 -35.11
N GLY A 386 8.65 -33.16 -35.26
CA GLY A 386 7.73 -32.07 -35.60
C GLY A 386 7.11 -32.16 -36.99
N SER A 387 7.68 -32.94 -37.91
CA SER A 387 7.14 -33.11 -39.26
C SER A 387 5.97 -34.09 -39.29
N THR A 388 6.12 -35.23 -38.61
CA THR A 388 5.08 -36.26 -38.48
C THR A 388 4.17 -36.03 -37.27
N LYS A 389 4.60 -35.18 -36.33
CA LYS A 389 3.96 -34.88 -35.04
C LYS A 389 3.87 -36.09 -34.12
N LEU A 390 4.78 -37.06 -34.27
CA LEU A 390 4.78 -38.29 -33.48
C LEU A 390 5.68 -38.15 -32.26
N LEU A 391 5.18 -38.62 -31.12
CA LEU A 391 5.96 -38.84 -29.89
C LEU A 391 6.29 -40.33 -29.79
N THR A 392 7.57 -40.67 -29.83
CA THR A 392 8.04 -42.07 -29.84
C THR A 392 8.81 -42.37 -28.56
N ALA A 393 8.37 -43.38 -27.82
CA ALA A 393 9.03 -43.88 -26.62
C ALA A 393 10.35 -44.55 -27.01
N LYS A 394 11.48 -44.13 -26.42
CA LYS A 394 12.82 -44.60 -26.80
C LYS A 394 13.43 -45.54 -25.76
N SER A 395 13.30 -45.16 -24.50
CA SER A 395 13.87 -45.88 -23.36
C SER A 395 13.01 -45.62 -22.12
N ARG A 396 13.21 -46.43 -21.07
CA ARG A 396 12.59 -46.22 -19.77
C ARG A 396 13.65 -46.34 -18.68
N SER A 397 13.57 -45.45 -17.71
CA SER A 397 14.35 -45.49 -16.46
C SER A 397 13.44 -45.89 -15.31
N VAL A 398 14.02 -46.55 -14.31
CA VAL A 398 13.31 -46.95 -13.08
C VAL A 398 14.12 -46.51 -11.88
N TYR A 399 13.45 -46.13 -10.79
CA TYR A 399 14.10 -45.75 -9.55
C TYR A 399 15.00 -46.88 -9.01
N ASN A 400 16.25 -46.53 -8.66
CA ASN A 400 17.21 -47.46 -8.08
C ASN A 400 17.22 -47.33 -6.55
N GLY A 401 16.40 -48.13 -5.87
CA GLY A 401 16.30 -48.14 -4.41
C GLY A 401 17.51 -48.71 -3.67
N GLY A 402 18.56 -49.17 -4.37
CA GLY A 402 19.81 -49.67 -3.76
C GLY A 402 20.87 -48.60 -3.51
N SER A 403 20.63 -47.35 -3.89
CA SER A 403 21.59 -46.24 -3.78
C SER A 403 21.28 -45.34 -2.58
N THR A 404 22.33 -44.82 -1.92
CA THR A 404 22.21 -43.74 -0.93
C THR A 404 21.90 -42.38 -1.58
N ALA A 405 21.96 -42.32 -2.91
CA ALA A 405 21.59 -41.18 -3.74
C ALA A 405 20.30 -41.49 -4.51
N TYR A 406 19.39 -40.51 -4.57
CA TYR A 406 18.19 -40.59 -5.40
C TYR A 406 18.58 -40.69 -6.88
N THR A 407 18.63 -41.91 -7.41
CA THR A 407 19.19 -42.21 -8.74
C THR A 407 18.30 -43.18 -9.47
N HIS A 408 18.30 -43.08 -10.79
CA HIS A 408 17.61 -44.02 -11.67
C HIS A 408 18.61 -44.96 -12.30
N THR A 409 18.14 -46.12 -12.73
CA THR A 409 18.87 -46.90 -13.73
C THR A 409 19.05 -46.06 -14.99
N THR A 410 20.21 -46.20 -15.62
CA THR A 410 20.45 -45.59 -16.95
C THR A 410 19.32 -46.01 -17.88
N PRO A 411 18.66 -45.06 -18.57
CA PRO A 411 17.62 -45.41 -19.52
C PRO A 411 18.19 -46.37 -20.57
N THR A 412 17.53 -47.52 -20.77
CA THR A 412 17.96 -48.48 -21.80
C THR A 412 16.81 -48.81 -22.72
N ALA A 413 17.11 -48.90 -24.02
CA ALA A 413 16.19 -49.44 -25.01
C ALA A 413 16.13 -50.97 -24.92
N SER A 414 17.27 -51.62 -24.68
CA SER A 414 17.42 -53.09 -24.68
C SER A 414 16.65 -53.82 -23.57
N GLY A 415 16.13 -53.09 -22.57
CA GLY A 415 15.31 -53.62 -21.46
C GLY A 415 13.89 -53.07 -21.41
N PHE A 416 13.47 -52.26 -22.38
CA PHE A 416 12.15 -51.63 -22.41
C PHE A 416 11.32 -52.16 -23.58
N ALA A 417 10.33 -53.02 -23.28
CA ALA A 417 9.55 -53.74 -24.29
C ALA A 417 8.80 -52.81 -25.27
N GLN A 418 8.38 -51.62 -24.83
CA GLN A 418 7.71 -50.62 -25.65
C GLN A 418 8.68 -49.60 -26.29
N ALA A 419 9.98 -49.89 -26.37
CA ALA A 419 10.92 -49.07 -27.13
C ALA A 419 10.51 -49.04 -28.63
N GLY A 420 10.44 -47.84 -29.20
CA GLY A 420 9.94 -47.59 -30.56
C GLY A 420 8.42 -47.45 -30.67
N TYR A 421 7.65 -47.58 -29.58
CA TYR A 421 6.20 -47.41 -29.61
C TYR A 421 5.83 -45.92 -29.59
N TYR A 422 4.67 -45.59 -30.14
CA TYR A 422 4.18 -44.23 -30.29
C TYR A 422 3.12 -43.90 -29.25
N LEU A 423 3.05 -42.65 -28.82
CA LEU A 423 1.99 -42.16 -27.97
C LEU A 423 0.66 -42.09 -28.74
N ARG A 424 -0.40 -42.61 -28.13
CA ARG A 424 -1.77 -42.52 -28.64
C ARG A 424 -2.69 -42.01 -27.54
N TYR A 425 -3.57 -41.08 -27.90
CA TYR A 425 -4.75 -40.74 -27.13
C TYR A 425 -5.99 -41.33 -27.80
N ALA A 426 -6.82 -42.01 -27.02
CA ALA A 426 -8.19 -42.35 -27.41
C ALA A 426 -9.13 -42.14 -26.22
N SER A 427 -10.34 -41.63 -26.48
CA SER A 427 -11.32 -41.33 -25.43
C SER A 427 -11.70 -42.55 -24.58
N SER A 428 -11.68 -43.75 -25.15
CA SER A 428 -12.03 -45.00 -24.46
C SER A 428 -10.93 -45.55 -23.54
N THR A 429 -9.65 -45.24 -23.81
CA THR A 429 -8.50 -45.86 -23.12
C THR A 429 -7.51 -44.85 -22.54
N GLY A 430 -7.72 -43.54 -22.74
CA GLY A 430 -6.78 -42.50 -22.35
C GLY A 430 -5.49 -42.52 -23.18
N PHE A 431 -4.39 -42.06 -22.56
CA PHE A 431 -3.06 -42.08 -23.16
C PHE A 431 -2.42 -43.46 -23.02
N THR A 432 -1.97 -44.03 -24.13
CA THR A 432 -1.33 -45.36 -24.21
C THR A 432 -0.16 -45.38 -25.19
N LEU A 433 0.74 -46.36 -25.09
CA LEU A 433 1.74 -46.64 -26.13
C LEU A 433 1.23 -47.69 -27.13
N VAL A 434 1.48 -47.47 -28.43
CA VAL A 434 1.11 -48.38 -29.53
C VAL A 434 2.28 -48.66 -30.47
N ALA A 435 2.37 -49.89 -31.00
CA ALA A 435 3.50 -50.32 -31.80
C ALA A 435 3.55 -49.68 -33.21
N SER A 436 2.38 -49.39 -33.81
CA SER A 436 2.29 -48.85 -35.17
C SER A 436 2.12 -47.34 -35.18
N SER A 437 2.83 -46.65 -36.08
CA SER A 437 2.68 -45.21 -36.30
C SER A 437 1.33 -44.85 -36.92
N THR A 438 0.63 -45.81 -37.54
CA THR A 438 -0.74 -45.60 -38.08
C THR A 438 -1.74 -45.34 -36.98
N ASP A 439 -1.59 -46.06 -35.88
CA ASP A 439 -2.50 -46.07 -34.74
C ASP A 439 -2.17 -44.95 -33.74
N ALA A 440 -1.02 -44.30 -33.89
CA ALA A 440 -0.54 -43.22 -33.05
C ALA A 440 -1.38 -41.95 -33.18
N SER A 441 -1.39 -41.12 -32.12
CA SER A 441 -1.94 -39.77 -32.22
C SER A 441 -0.87 -38.79 -32.69
N ARG A 442 -1.28 -37.76 -33.40
CA ARG A 442 -0.40 -36.71 -33.91
C ARG A 442 -0.53 -35.54 -32.96
N PHE A 443 0.57 -35.04 -32.41
CA PHE A 443 0.58 -34.04 -31.36
C PHE A 443 1.23 -32.73 -31.80
N ASN A 444 0.48 -31.64 -31.69
CA ASN A 444 1.05 -30.30 -31.69
C ASN A 444 1.65 -30.02 -30.31
N VAL A 445 2.82 -29.38 -30.28
CA VAL A 445 3.45 -28.94 -29.04
C VAL A 445 3.47 -27.41 -29.02
N TYR A 446 2.70 -26.83 -28.09
CA TYR A 446 2.60 -25.38 -27.96
C TYR A 446 3.51 -24.93 -26.80
N PRO A 447 4.41 -23.96 -26.99
CA PRO A 447 5.10 -23.32 -25.88
C PRO A 447 4.09 -22.79 -24.85
N SER A 448 4.53 -22.66 -23.60
CA SER A 448 3.64 -22.19 -22.53
C SER A 448 3.01 -20.84 -22.88
N PRO A 449 1.68 -20.71 -22.74
CA PRO A 449 1.03 -19.41 -22.87
C PRO A 449 1.21 -18.53 -21.62
N ILE A 450 1.79 -19.08 -20.54
CA ILE A 450 2.12 -18.36 -19.31
C ILE A 450 3.63 -18.10 -19.32
N ASN A 451 4.03 -16.86 -19.04
CA ASN A 451 5.44 -16.49 -18.95
C ASN A 451 6.03 -16.96 -17.60
N PHE A 452 7.08 -17.77 -17.66
CA PHE A 452 7.83 -18.28 -16.50
C PHE A 452 9.32 -17.92 -16.55
N ASP A 453 9.67 -16.93 -17.37
CA ASP A 453 11.03 -16.45 -17.48
C ASP A 453 11.40 -15.65 -16.24
N VAL A 454 12.63 -15.86 -15.75
CA VAL A 454 13.18 -15.05 -14.67
C VAL A 454 13.42 -13.63 -15.23
N PRO A 455 12.82 -12.58 -14.64
CA PRO A 455 13.04 -11.21 -15.09
C PRO A 455 14.53 -10.85 -15.10
N PHE A 456 14.93 -10.00 -16.05
CA PHE A 456 16.32 -9.54 -16.15
C PHE A 456 16.86 -9.00 -14.82
N ASP A 457 16.07 -8.20 -14.11
CA ASP A 457 16.45 -7.60 -12.83
C ASP A 457 16.73 -8.66 -11.73
N MET A 458 16.23 -9.89 -11.88
CA MET A 458 16.46 -11.01 -10.95
C MET A 458 17.56 -11.97 -11.43
N ASN A 459 18.06 -11.75 -12.64
CA ASN A 459 19.18 -12.47 -13.26
C ASN A 459 19.96 -11.51 -14.18
N PRO A 460 20.57 -10.43 -13.65
CA PRO A 460 21.22 -9.39 -14.44
C PRO A 460 22.43 -9.90 -15.21
N ARG A 461 23.03 -11.01 -14.76
CA ARG A 461 24.10 -11.73 -15.48
C ARG A 461 23.59 -12.57 -16.66
N SER A 462 22.27 -12.63 -16.89
CA SER A 462 21.65 -13.46 -17.93
C SER A 462 22.14 -14.91 -17.91
N SER A 463 22.29 -15.45 -16.70
CA SER A 463 22.83 -16.78 -16.52
C SER A 463 21.84 -17.81 -17.05
N ALA A 464 22.31 -18.71 -17.91
CA ALA A 464 21.51 -19.79 -18.46
C ALA A 464 21.17 -20.82 -17.37
N THR A 465 20.04 -21.52 -17.56
CA THR A 465 19.70 -22.69 -16.75
C THR A 465 20.75 -23.79 -16.90
N SER A 466 21.15 -24.42 -15.79
CA SER A 466 22.14 -25.49 -15.78
C SER A 466 21.58 -26.83 -16.28
N ASP A 467 22.35 -27.57 -17.06
CA ASP A 467 22.03 -28.96 -17.42
C ASP A 467 22.54 -29.98 -16.39
N ASN A 468 23.21 -29.54 -15.31
CA ASN A 468 23.81 -30.44 -14.32
C ASN A 468 22.76 -31.30 -13.59
N ALA A 469 23.14 -32.39 -12.93
CA ALA A 469 22.20 -33.24 -12.18
C ALA A 469 21.55 -32.50 -10.98
N PRO A 470 20.28 -32.82 -10.61
CA PRO A 470 19.66 -32.23 -9.42
C PRO A 470 20.34 -32.75 -8.16
N MET A 471 20.36 -31.93 -7.10
CA MET A 471 20.81 -32.37 -5.79
C MET A 471 19.92 -33.54 -5.31
N PRO A 472 20.49 -34.69 -4.92
CA PRO A 472 19.71 -35.86 -4.59
C PRO A 472 18.91 -35.68 -3.29
N TYR A 473 17.71 -36.24 -3.29
CA TYR A 473 16.80 -36.29 -2.16
C TYR A 473 17.24 -37.38 -1.15
N GLY A 474 18.27 -37.11 -0.33
CA GLY A 474 18.81 -38.06 0.67
C GLY A 474 18.24 -37.89 2.09
N SER A 475 17.98 -38.99 2.81
CA SER A 475 17.29 -39.03 4.12
C SER A 475 17.85 -38.10 5.21
N SER A 476 19.16 -37.82 5.20
CA SER A 476 19.82 -36.94 6.18
C SER A 476 19.57 -35.43 5.96
N TYR A 477 19.05 -35.04 4.80
CA TYR A 477 18.82 -33.63 4.45
C TYR A 477 17.38 -33.17 4.70
N PHE A 478 16.44 -34.10 4.93
CA PHE A 478 15.04 -33.79 5.18
C PHE A 478 14.79 -33.51 6.66
N LYS A 479 14.38 -32.27 6.96
CA LYS A 479 14.17 -31.84 8.34
C LYS A 479 12.75 -32.04 8.87
N ALA A 480 11.75 -32.31 8.02
CA ALA A 480 10.45 -32.88 8.39
C ALA A 480 9.57 -33.15 7.16
N SER A 481 8.63 -34.10 7.28
CA SER A 481 7.44 -34.14 6.43
C SER A 481 6.45 -33.04 6.87
N MET A 482 5.70 -32.45 5.94
CA MET A 482 4.60 -31.50 6.23
C MET A 482 3.41 -32.22 6.90
N ASN A 483 3.61 -32.69 8.13
CA ASN A 483 2.62 -33.47 8.87
C ASN A 483 2.24 -32.78 10.19
N ALA A 484 1.02 -33.05 10.65
CA ALA A 484 0.54 -32.53 11.94
C ALA A 484 1.35 -33.08 13.12
N ALA A 485 1.92 -34.28 13.00
CA ALA A 485 2.61 -34.97 14.08
C ALA A 485 3.87 -34.24 14.58
N TYR A 486 4.57 -33.52 13.71
CA TYR A 486 5.76 -32.74 14.08
C TYR A 486 5.42 -31.62 15.07
N PHE A 487 4.34 -30.88 14.84
CA PHE A 487 3.92 -29.83 15.76
C PHE A 487 3.26 -30.38 17.04
N LYS A 488 2.84 -31.67 17.09
CA LYS A 488 2.25 -32.25 18.31
C LYS A 488 3.20 -32.23 19.51
N THR A 489 4.50 -32.43 19.31
CA THR A 489 5.50 -32.38 20.40
C THR A 489 5.87 -30.94 20.80
N GLY A 490 5.80 -29.98 19.88
CA GLY A 490 6.00 -28.56 20.21
C GLY A 490 4.78 -27.93 20.90
N VAL A 491 3.57 -28.37 20.55
CA VAL A 491 2.31 -27.87 21.14
C VAL A 491 2.18 -28.24 22.61
N SER A 492 2.72 -29.37 23.05
CA SER A 492 2.76 -29.72 24.48
C SER A 492 3.66 -28.77 25.29
N GLN A 493 4.62 -28.11 24.65
CA GLN A 493 5.49 -27.09 25.25
C GLN A 493 4.83 -25.70 25.30
N ILE A 494 3.75 -25.48 24.53
CA ILE A 494 2.97 -24.25 24.60
C ILE A 494 2.17 -24.25 25.91
N SER A 495 2.23 -23.13 26.64
CA SER A 495 1.44 -22.92 27.87
C SER A 495 -0.04 -23.21 27.64
N SER A 496 -0.67 -23.90 28.59
CA SER A 496 -2.09 -24.25 28.54
C SER A 496 -3.00 -23.03 28.36
N LYS A 497 -2.55 -21.85 28.84
CA LYS A 497 -3.20 -20.55 28.65
C LYS A 497 -3.44 -20.17 27.19
N TYR A 498 -2.56 -20.60 26.27
CA TYR A 498 -2.64 -20.24 24.85
C TYR A 498 -3.19 -21.36 23.97
N ARG A 499 -3.36 -22.58 24.49
CA ARG A 499 -3.68 -23.77 23.67
C ARG A 499 -5.04 -23.70 22.96
N SER A 500 -6.03 -23.03 23.52
CA SER A 500 -7.35 -22.86 22.89
C SER A 500 -7.28 -22.17 21.51
N GLN A 501 -6.22 -21.40 21.25
CA GLN A 501 -5.97 -20.73 19.99
C GLN A 501 -5.48 -21.66 18.88
N ILE A 502 -5.14 -22.91 19.18
CA ILE A 502 -4.57 -23.87 18.23
C ILE A 502 -5.22 -25.26 18.32
N SER A 503 -5.90 -25.59 19.42
CA SER A 503 -6.74 -26.78 19.56
C SER A 503 -7.68 -26.67 20.77
N THR A 504 -8.88 -27.25 20.67
CA THR A 504 -9.82 -27.37 21.79
C THR A 504 -9.51 -28.52 22.75
N ASP A 505 -8.75 -29.54 22.32
CA ASP A 505 -8.40 -30.72 23.14
C ASP A 505 -6.90 -30.79 23.52
N GLY A 506 -6.11 -29.80 23.11
CA GLY A 506 -4.67 -29.72 23.37
C GLY A 506 -3.80 -30.62 22.48
N SER A 507 -4.42 -31.46 21.64
CA SER A 507 -3.77 -32.14 20.53
C SER A 507 -4.05 -31.32 19.27
N ASN A 508 -3.02 -30.85 18.57
CA ASN A 508 -3.22 -30.06 17.35
C ASN A 508 -3.71 -30.94 16.19
N ALA A 509 -4.92 -31.49 16.32
CA ALA A 509 -5.54 -32.40 15.37
C ALA A 509 -6.09 -31.65 14.15
N THR A 510 -6.43 -30.36 14.29
CA THR A 510 -6.87 -29.51 13.18
C THR A 510 -5.82 -28.45 12.88
N LEU A 511 -5.12 -28.60 11.75
CA LEU A 511 -4.20 -27.58 11.25
C LEU A 511 -4.96 -26.52 10.43
N GLY A 512 -4.40 -25.31 10.36
CA GLY A 512 -4.91 -24.24 9.51
C GLY A 512 -6.16 -23.54 10.06
N TYR A 513 -6.96 -22.97 9.17
CA TYR A 513 -8.14 -22.20 9.56
C TYR A 513 -9.21 -23.07 10.24
N ASN A 514 -9.56 -22.74 11.48
CA ASN A 514 -10.66 -23.36 12.21
C ASN A 514 -11.42 -22.29 13.02
N ALA A 515 -12.74 -22.21 12.81
CA ALA A 515 -13.59 -21.18 13.41
C ALA A 515 -13.51 -21.11 14.95
N SER A 516 -13.38 -22.25 15.65
CA SER A 516 -13.28 -22.26 17.12
C SER A 516 -11.93 -21.71 17.60
N THR A 517 -10.84 -22.10 16.94
CA THR A 517 -9.50 -21.59 17.25
C THR A 517 -9.37 -20.10 16.90
N VAL A 518 -9.98 -19.66 15.80
CA VAL A 518 -10.04 -18.24 15.40
C VAL A 518 -10.81 -17.40 16.42
N ALA A 519 -11.94 -17.90 16.94
CA ALA A 519 -12.66 -17.22 18.02
C ALA A 519 -11.79 -17.06 19.28
N ALA A 520 -11.01 -18.09 19.65
CA ALA A 520 -10.09 -18.02 20.77
C ALA A 520 -8.91 -17.04 20.52
N GLN A 521 -8.38 -16.98 19.30
CA GLN A 521 -7.35 -16.03 18.90
C GLN A 521 -7.87 -14.58 18.96
N ASP A 522 -9.09 -14.35 18.49
CA ASP A 522 -9.77 -13.05 18.57
C ASP A 522 -9.98 -12.60 20.02
N ALA A 523 -10.38 -13.52 20.91
CA ALA A 523 -10.50 -13.26 22.34
C ALA A 523 -9.15 -12.90 22.98
N MET A 524 -8.06 -13.55 22.58
CA MET A 524 -6.72 -13.22 23.05
C MET A 524 -6.26 -11.85 22.54
N LEU A 525 -6.50 -11.50 21.28
CA LEU A 525 -6.22 -10.17 20.75
C LEU A 525 -7.00 -9.07 21.48
N ALA A 526 -8.28 -9.32 21.81
CA ALA A 526 -9.06 -8.40 22.65
C ALA A 526 -8.47 -8.25 24.05
N THR A 527 -7.98 -9.33 24.64
CA THR A 527 -7.28 -9.31 25.94
C THR A 527 -5.99 -8.50 25.87
N ILE A 528 -5.19 -8.67 24.81
CA ILE A 528 -3.97 -7.90 24.55
C ILE A 528 -4.30 -6.40 24.42
N ALA A 529 -5.35 -6.04 23.68
CA ALA A 529 -5.77 -4.66 23.53
C ALA A 529 -6.22 -4.03 24.86
N ALA A 530 -6.99 -4.77 25.67
CA ALA A 530 -7.36 -4.32 27.02
C ALA A 530 -6.11 -4.15 27.92
N THR A 531 -5.14 -5.07 27.81
CA THR A 531 -3.87 -5.00 28.53
C THR A 531 -3.06 -3.77 28.13
N ALA A 532 -3.00 -3.46 26.84
CA ALA A 532 -2.33 -2.27 26.31
C ALA A 532 -2.89 -0.99 26.92
N THR A 533 -4.22 -0.85 26.92
CA THR A 533 -4.92 0.28 27.55
C THR A 533 -4.64 0.37 29.05
N ALA A 534 -4.77 -0.75 29.78
CA ALA A 534 -4.59 -0.78 31.23
C ALA A 534 -3.14 -0.49 31.68
N ASN A 535 -2.16 -0.79 30.84
CA ASN A 535 -0.73 -0.65 31.17
C ASN A 535 -0.05 0.47 30.36
N ASN A 536 -0.84 1.35 29.72
CA ASN A 536 -0.38 2.53 29.00
C ASN A 536 0.74 2.25 27.97
N PHE A 537 0.62 1.16 27.21
CA PHE A 537 1.45 0.93 26.02
C PHE A 537 0.56 0.85 24.77
N LYS A 538 1.17 1.07 23.60
CA LYS A 538 0.45 1.02 22.32
C LYS A 538 0.76 -0.27 21.58
N LEU A 539 -0.24 -0.78 20.87
CA LEU A 539 0.00 -1.75 19.80
C LEU A 539 0.49 -0.99 18.57
N ARG A 540 1.36 -1.62 17.78
CA ARG A 540 1.92 -0.99 16.58
C ARG A 540 0.88 -0.81 15.47
N TYR A 541 -0.01 -1.79 15.31
CA TYR A 541 -1.11 -1.75 14.35
C TYR A 541 -2.46 -1.99 15.02
N PRO A 542 -3.57 -1.59 14.37
CA PRO A 542 -4.90 -2.01 14.77
C PRO A 542 -5.04 -3.53 14.72
N LEU A 543 -5.93 -4.07 15.56
CA LEU A 543 -6.18 -5.50 15.67
C LEU A 543 -6.52 -6.13 14.30
N ALA A 544 -7.23 -5.38 13.45
CA ALA A 544 -7.60 -5.80 12.10
C ALA A 544 -6.38 -6.20 11.24
N THR A 545 -5.24 -5.51 11.37
CA THR A 545 -4.02 -5.84 10.61
C THR A 545 -3.48 -7.22 10.98
N TYR A 546 -3.42 -7.52 12.28
CA TYR A 546 -2.99 -8.84 12.76
C TYR A 546 -3.99 -9.95 12.36
N LYS A 547 -5.29 -9.65 12.40
CA LYS A 547 -6.34 -10.58 11.95
C LYS A 547 -6.22 -10.88 10.46
N VAL A 548 -6.03 -9.86 9.61
CA VAL A 548 -5.83 -10.03 8.16
C VAL A 548 -4.66 -10.95 7.86
N PHE A 549 -3.51 -10.73 8.48
CA PHE A 549 -2.35 -11.61 8.32
C PHE A 549 -2.67 -13.04 8.78
N ARG A 550 -3.21 -13.18 9.99
CA ARG A 550 -3.53 -14.49 10.60
C ARG A 550 -4.53 -15.28 9.74
N ASP A 551 -5.63 -14.65 9.35
CA ASP A 551 -6.70 -15.29 8.57
C ASP A 551 -6.18 -15.73 7.20
N ALA A 552 -5.37 -14.89 6.55
CA ALA A 552 -4.75 -15.25 5.29
C ALA A 552 -3.76 -16.40 5.46
N ALA A 553 -2.78 -16.27 6.37
CA ALA A 553 -1.73 -17.26 6.58
C ALA A 553 -2.30 -18.67 6.86
N LEU A 554 -3.32 -18.77 7.72
CA LEU A 554 -3.99 -20.04 8.05
C LEU A 554 -4.75 -20.69 6.88
N GLN A 555 -4.82 -20.04 5.72
CA GLN A 555 -5.47 -20.55 4.50
C GLN A 555 -4.47 -20.93 3.40
N TYR A 556 -3.17 -20.72 3.57
CA TYR A 556 -2.17 -21.15 2.58
C TYR A 556 -1.97 -22.67 2.67
N VAL A 557 -2.24 -23.36 1.56
CA VAL A 557 -2.10 -24.81 1.42
C VAL A 557 -1.20 -25.14 0.24
N LEU A 558 -0.35 -26.14 0.40
CA LEU A 558 0.49 -26.63 -0.68
C LEU A 558 -0.41 -27.14 -1.82
N ASN A 559 -0.42 -26.46 -2.97
CA ASN A 559 -1.21 -26.87 -4.12
C ASN A 559 -0.39 -27.66 -5.15
N THR A 560 0.92 -27.81 -4.91
CA THR A 560 1.86 -28.41 -5.85
C THR A 560 2.69 -29.50 -5.21
N ASP A 561 2.90 -30.60 -5.94
CA ASP A 561 3.89 -31.61 -5.56
C ASP A 561 5.27 -31.23 -6.11
N SER A 562 5.77 -30.08 -5.64
CA SER A 562 7.11 -29.55 -5.94
C SER A 562 8.04 -29.57 -4.72
N VAL A 563 7.47 -29.81 -3.54
CA VAL A 563 8.19 -30.06 -2.28
C VAL A 563 8.39 -31.56 -2.14
N ALA A 564 9.62 -32.01 -1.94
CA ALA A 564 9.88 -33.43 -1.70
C ALA A 564 9.17 -33.89 -0.41
N ASP A 565 8.37 -34.95 -0.53
CA ASP A 565 7.48 -35.48 0.53
C ASP A 565 6.51 -34.44 1.12
N GLY A 566 6.22 -33.37 0.36
CA GLY A 566 5.09 -32.49 0.59
C GLY A 566 3.78 -33.22 0.29
N THR A 567 2.72 -32.89 1.03
CA THR A 567 1.37 -33.39 0.76
C THR A 567 0.52 -32.25 0.23
N VAL A 568 0.06 -32.34 -1.03
CA VAL A 568 -0.92 -31.40 -1.57
C VAL A 568 -2.13 -31.31 -0.64
N GLY A 569 -2.55 -30.09 -0.32
CA GLY A 569 -3.59 -29.78 0.66
C GLY A 569 -3.10 -29.58 2.09
N ALA A 570 -1.82 -29.89 2.40
CA ALA A 570 -1.24 -29.56 3.70
C ALA A 570 -1.01 -28.06 3.83
N TYR A 571 -1.28 -27.51 5.01
CA TYR A 571 -1.05 -26.08 5.28
C TYR A 571 0.44 -25.75 5.33
N THR A 572 0.84 -24.67 4.67
CA THR A 572 2.21 -24.14 4.75
C THR A 572 2.43 -23.38 6.06
N VAL A 573 1.39 -22.71 6.57
CA VAL A 573 1.29 -22.10 7.91
C VAL A 573 0.19 -22.81 8.71
N PRO A 574 0.52 -23.92 9.39
CA PRO A 574 -0.46 -24.67 10.15
C PRO A 574 -0.98 -23.97 11.40
N LEU A 575 -0.21 -23.05 12.01
CA LEU A 575 -0.59 -22.42 13.29
C LEU A 575 -0.22 -20.95 13.34
N VAL A 576 -1.16 -20.15 13.86
CA VAL A 576 -0.94 -18.78 14.32
C VAL A 576 -1.60 -18.62 15.68
N TRP A 577 -0.93 -18.03 16.65
CA TRP A 577 -1.53 -17.72 17.96
C TRP A 577 -0.91 -16.48 18.56
N PHE A 578 -1.57 -15.91 19.57
CA PHE A 578 -1.11 -14.70 20.24
C PHE A 578 -0.71 -14.99 21.68
N THR A 579 0.39 -14.39 22.14
CA THR A 579 0.83 -14.44 23.53
C THR A 579 0.75 -13.05 24.15
N ASN A 580 0.56 -13.00 25.46
CA ASN A 580 0.49 -11.77 26.25
C ASN A 580 1.35 -11.90 27.50
N GLY A 581 2.61 -12.29 27.28
CA GLY A 581 3.55 -12.60 28.35
C GLY A 581 4.19 -11.38 28.97
N LYS A 582 4.78 -11.59 30.15
CA LYS A 582 5.52 -10.58 30.90
C LYS A 582 6.98 -10.94 31.01
N ASP A 583 7.85 -9.93 31.06
CA ASP A 583 9.22 -10.13 31.51
C ASP A 583 9.31 -10.26 33.05
N SER A 584 10.52 -10.48 33.56
CA SER A 584 10.80 -10.60 35.00
C SER A 584 10.51 -9.31 35.79
N SER A 585 10.37 -8.18 35.11
CA SER A 585 10.00 -6.88 35.70
C SER A 585 8.48 -6.63 35.67
N GLY A 586 7.70 -7.60 35.19
CA GLY A 586 6.24 -7.51 35.09
C GLY A 586 5.74 -6.70 33.90
N VAL A 587 6.61 -6.32 32.96
CA VAL A 587 6.27 -5.54 31.76
C VAL A 587 5.70 -6.48 30.70
N TYR A 588 4.58 -6.11 30.09
CA TYR A 588 3.96 -6.90 29.03
C TYR A 588 4.70 -6.78 27.69
N HIS A 589 4.86 -7.92 27.03
CA HIS A 589 5.43 -8.10 25.71
C HIS A 589 4.54 -9.07 24.90
N PRO A 590 3.48 -8.59 24.26
CA PRO A 590 2.61 -9.42 23.43
C PRO A 590 3.25 -9.76 22.08
N PHE A 591 3.07 -11.00 21.62
CA PHE A 591 3.58 -11.51 20.34
C PHE A 591 2.52 -12.25 19.54
N MET A 592 2.63 -12.16 18.22
CA MET A 592 2.02 -13.09 17.28
C MET A 592 3.07 -14.15 16.98
N MET A 593 2.68 -15.39 17.19
CA MET A 593 3.50 -16.56 16.93
C MET A 593 2.99 -17.22 15.67
N VAL A 594 3.91 -17.56 14.77
CA VAL A 594 3.60 -18.19 13.48
C VAL A 594 4.44 -19.46 13.37
N ALA A 595 3.79 -20.61 13.22
CA ALA A 595 4.47 -21.86 12.92
C ALA A 595 4.26 -22.21 11.45
N ALA A 596 5.35 -22.45 10.73
CA ALA A 596 5.34 -22.66 9.30
C ALA A 596 6.36 -23.71 8.85
N PHE A 597 6.17 -24.22 7.62
CA PHE A 597 7.09 -25.13 6.95
C PHE A 597 8.07 -24.44 5.99
N SER A 598 8.07 -23.10 5.94
CA SER A 598 8.88 -22.25 5.04
C SER A 598 8.97 -22.81 3.62
N VAL A 599 7.80 -23.07 3.04
CA VAL A 599 7.62 -23.47 1.65
C VAL A 599 6.40 -22.71 1.13
N PRO A 600 6.39 -22.29 -0.15
CA PRO A 600 5.27 -21.54 -0.68
C PRO A 600 4.17 -22.51 -1.14
N ASP A 601 2.96 -21.98 -1.31
CA ASP A 601 1.79 -22.72 -1.79
C ASP A 601 1.79 -22.95 -3.31
N MET A 602 2.66 -22.25 -4.03
CA MET A 602 2.76 -22.22 -5.49
C MET A 602 4.05 -22.89 -6.01
N PRO A 603 4.11 -23.29 -7.29
CA PRO A 603 5.31 -23.92 -7.84
C PRO A 603 6.48 -22.94 -7.92
N HIS A 604 7.66 -23.40 -7.51
CA HIS A 604 8.77 -22.52 -7.13
C HIS A 604 9.70 -22.14 -8.29
N PHE A 605 9.77 -22.95 -9.35
CA PHE A 605 10.53 -22.65 -10.57
C PHE A 605 11.97 -22.17 -10.32
N LEU A 606 12.68 -22.82 -9.41
CA LEU A 606 14.08 -22.50 -9.10
C LEU A 606 14.90 -22.49 -10.39
N ALA A 607 15.59 -21.39 -10.65
CA ALA A 607 16.68 -21.38 -11.60
C ALA A 607 17.72 -22.36 -11.08
N ASP A 608 18.28 -23.20 -11.94
CA ASP A 608 19.21 -24.25 -11.54
C ASP A 608 20.51 -23.65 -10.97
N ILE A 609 20.51 -23.36 -9.66
CA ILE A 609 21.56 -22.57 -9.00
C ILE A 609 22.85 -23.38 -8.97
N ILE A 610 23.84 -22.96 -9.76
CA ILE A 610 25.17 -23.58 -9.80
C ILE A 610 26.03 -23.13 -8.61
N ASN A 611 25.78 -21.94 -8.04
CA ASN A 611 26.63 -21.34 -7.00
C ASN A 611 25.80 -20.66 -5.88
N PRO A 612 25.30 -21.40 -4.88
CA PRO A 612 24.56 -20.78 -3.77
C PRO A 612 25.50 -19.87 -2.95
N PRO A 613 25.03 -18.70 -2.46
CA PRO A 613 25.83 -17.81 -1.64
C PRO A 613 26.44 -18.52 -0.43
N GLY A 614 27.73 -18.27 -0.14
CA GLY A 614 28.42 -18.87 1.00
C GLY A 614 29.18 -20.18 0.76
N GLY A 615 29.56 -20.48 -0.49
CA GLY A 615 30.37 -21.64 -0.87
C GLY A 615 31.72 -21.73 -0.17
N GLY A 616 31.73 -22.26 1.05
CA GLY A 616 32.83 -23.09 1.52
C GLY A 616 32.77 -24.45 0.83
N ASP A 617 33.94 -25.03 0.61
CA ASP A 617 34.17 -26.29 -0.10
C ASP A 617 33.49 -27.49 0.62
N LEU A 618 32.19 -27.68 0.41
CA LEU A 618 31.49 -28.87 0.90
C LEU A 618 31.72 -30.02 -0.09
N SER A 619 32.72 -30.86 0.20
CA SER A 619 32.94 -32.14 -0.46
C SER A 619 31.82 -33.14 -0.13
N VAL A 620 30.63 -33.00 -0.73
CA VAL A 620 29.61 -34.04 -0.68
C VAL A 620 29.97 -35.09 -1.72
N SER A 621 30.51 -36.23 -1.27
CA SER A 621 31.00 -37.38 -2.08
C SER A 621 30.08 -37.85 -3.24
N ILE A 622 28.78 -37.53 -3.20
CA ILE A 622 27.81 -37.91 -4.24
C ILE A 622 27.84 -36.94 -5.44
N CYS A 623 28.23 -35.68 -5.22
CA CYS A 623 28.51 -34.69 -6.25
C CYS A 623 30.03 -34.49 -6.27
N ASN A 624 30.74 -35.29 -7.08
CA ASN A 624 32.20 -35.37 -7.03
C ASN A 624 32.85 -33.98 -7.19
N ASN A 625 33.58 -33.59 -6.15
CA ASN A 625 34.18 -32.27 -5.83
C ASN A 625 33.20 -31.29 -5.20
N GLY A 626 33.57 -30.79 -4.02
CA GLY A 626 32.83 -29.74 -3.34
C GLY A 626 32.76 -28.44 -4.14
N TYR A 627 32.29 -27.37 -3.49
CA TYR A 627 32.18 -26.03 -4.08
C TYR A 627 33.56 -25.37 -4.40
N GLY A 628 34.57 -26.14 -4.82
CA GLY A 628 35.86 -25.66 -5.28
C GLY A 628 35.75 -24.98 -6.65
N LEU A 629 36.06 -23.68 -6.68
CA LEU A 629 36.10 -22.85 -7.88
C LEU A 629 37.37 -23.16 -8.68
N THR A 630 37.23 -23.65 -9.91
CA THR A 630 38.24 -23.42 -10.96
C THR A 630 37.53 -22.76 -12.15
N GLU A 631 38.06 -21.63 -12.63
CA GLU A 631 37.46 -20.80 -13.69
C GLU A 631 37.18 -21.55 -15.00
N THR A 632 37.73 -22.76 -15.18
CA THR A 632 37.65 -23.53 -16.42
C THR A 632 36.67 -24.71 -16.39
N GLY A 633 35.96 -24.96 -15.27
CA GLY A 633 35.24 -26.23 -15.07
C GLY A 633 33.87 -26.13 -14.38
N LYS A 634 32.87 -25.45 -14.97
CA LYS A 634 31.48 -25.35 -14.46
C LYS A 634 30.64 -26.65 -14.52
N LYS A 635 31.22 -27.78 -14.96
CA LYS A 635 30.46 -28.97 -15.40
C LYS A 635 30.17 -30.05 -14.34
N ASN A 636 30.71 -29.97 -13.11
CA ASN A 636 30.65 -31.10 -12.17
C ASN A 636 29.81 -30.87 -10.89
N GLN A 637 29.05 -29.78 -10.77
CA GLN A 637 28.27 -29.45 -9.56
C GLN A 637 26.79 -29.81 -9.69
N CYS A 638 26.18 -30.44 -8.68
CA CYS A 638 24.72 -30.63 -8.64
C CYS A 638 23.99 -29.30 -8.37
N VAL A 639 22.74 -29.17 -8.83
CA VAL A 639 21.93 -27.95 -8.64
C VAL A 639 20.67 -28.19 -7.80
N THR A 640 20.29 -27.21 -6.99
CA THR A 640 19.08 -27.26 -6.14
C THR A 640 17.83 -27.00 -6.99
N ARG A 641 17.05 -28.06 -7.28
CA ARG A 641 15.85 -27.99 -8.15
C ARG A 641 14.52 -28.11 -7.45
N GLY A 642 14.54 -28.67 -6.24
CA GLY A 642 13.37 -28.73 -5.38
C GLY A 642 13.73 -28.25 -3.99
N THR A 643 12.74 -28.30 -3.11
CA THR A 643 12.87 -27.89 -1.72
C THR A 643 12.43 -29.02 -0.80
N ALA A 644 13.02 -29.04 0.40
CA ALA A 644 12.50 -29.80 1.52
C ALA A 644 11.71 -28.84 2.43
N ALA A 645 10.62 -29.34 3.02
CA ALA A 645 9.93 -28.59 4.07
C ALA A 645 10.84 -28.40 5.29
N GLN A 646 10.80 -27.21 5.89
CA GLN A 646 11.62 -26.86 7.05
C GLN A 646 10.76 -26.22 8.12
N ASN A 647 10.93 -26.63 9.37
CA ASN A 647 10.08 -26.12 10.45
C ASN A 647 10.63 -24.83 11.03
N PHE A 648 9.79 -23.80 10.99
CA PHE A 648 10.05 -22.52 11.58
C PHE A 648 8.95 -22.16 12.58
N GLY A 649 9.38 -21.58 13.69
CA GLY A 649 8.54 -20.80 14.58
C GLY A 649 9.05 -19.37 14.47
N PHE A 650 8.14 -18.43 14.25
CA PHE A 650 8.42 -17.01 14.16
C PHE A 650 7.66 -16.27 15.25
N ARG A 651 8.28 -15.20 15.75
CA ARG A 651 7.75 -14.34 16.80
C ARG A 651 7.74 -12.90 16.30
N VAL A 652 6.55 -12.31 16.20
CA VAL A 652 6.33 -10.94 15.73
C VAL A 652 5.79 -10.10 16.89
N PRO A 653 6.49 -9.06 17.36
CA PRO A 653 6.00 -8.22 18.45
C PRO A 653 4.77 -7.40 18.03
N LEU A 654 3.75 -7.34 18.89
CA LEU A 654 2.57 -6.50 18.69
C LEU A 654 2.72 -5.12 19.34
N LYS A 655 3.49 -5.04 20.42
CA LYS A 655 3.75 -3.79 21.15
C LYS A 655 4.62 -2.88 20.30
N ASP A 656 4.27 -1.61 20.28
CA ASP A 656 5.12 -0.59 19.68
C ASP A 656 6.27 -0.22 20.62
N TYR A 657 7.48 -0.69 20.30
CA TYR A 657 8.70 -0.31 21.01
C TYR A 657 9.31 1.01 20.50
N GLY A 658 8.66 1.66 19.53
CA GLY A 658 9.15 2.82 18.82
C GLY A 658 10.02 2.47 17.61
N LEU A 659 10.43 3.53 16.91
CA LEU A 659 11.27 3.48 15.72
C LEU A 659 12.66 4.06 16.01
N THR A 660 13.65 3.55 15.31
CA THR A 660 15.00 4.14 15.26
C THR A 660 14.99 5.40 14.40
N SER A 661 15.80 6.36 14.82
CA SER A 661 16.12 7.61 14.13
C SER A 661 17.44 7.53 13.36
N ALA A 662 18.34 6.64 13.79
CA ALA A 662 19.63 6.38 13.15
C ALA A 662 19.95 4.88 13.13
N LEU A 663 20.84 4.47 12.22
CA LEU A 663 21.29 3.09 12.05
C LEU A 663 21.74 2.46 13.37
N CYS A 664 22.45 3.25 14.18
CA CYS A 664 23.06 2.82 15.44
C CYS A 664 22.18 2.90 16.69
N ASP A 665 20.89 3.24 16.56
CA ASP A 665 19.98 3.25 17.72
C ASP A 665 19.70 1.82 18.24
N ASN A 666 19.81 0.83 17.37
CA ASN A 666 19.78 -0.58 17.76
C ASN A 666 21.20 -1.03 18.12
N THR A 667 21.37 -1.54 19.34
CA THR A 667 22.68 -1.94 19.85
C THR A 667 22.98 -3.37 19.44
N ALA A 668 24.17 -3.50 18.85
CA ALA A 668 24.80 -4.77 18.64
C ALA A 668 25.68 -5.13 19.86
N THR A 669 25.19 -5.89 20.86
CA THR A 669 25.99 -6.36 22.03
C THR A 669 27.18 -7.27 21.67
N ALA A 670 28.36 -6.68 21.44
CA ALA A 670 29.68 -7.24 21.07
C ALA A 670 29.98 -8.77 21.19
N SER A 671 29.43 -9.50 22.15
CA SER A 671 29.64 -10.94 22.37
C SER A 671 29.00 -11.86 21.34
N TYR A 672 28.05 -11.36 20.54
CA TYR A 672 27.18 -12.20 19.69
C TYR A 672 27.13 -11.79 18.21
N TYR A 673 27.98 -10.85 17.76
CA TYR A 673 27.79 -10.19 16.47
C TYR A 673 28.68 -10.72 15.38
N SER A 674 28.03 -11.01 14.27
CA SER A 674 28.64 -10.98 12.96
C SER A 674 27.74 -10.06 12.12
N ASP A 675 28.09 -8.79 12.03
CA ASP A 675 27.60 -7.93 10.95
C ASP A 675 27.94 -8.64 9.61
N LEU A 676 27.08 -8.53 8.60
CA LEU A 676 27.39 -8.96 7.23
C LEU A 676 28.78 -8.44 6.82
N TYR A 677 29.16 -7.23 7.28
CA TYR A 677 30.48 -6.65 7.05
C TYR A 677 31.62 -7.36 7.82
N THR A 678 31.41 -7.72 9.09
CA THR A 678 32.45 -8.42 9.90
C THR A 678 32.70 -9.87 9.49
N THR A 679 31.79 -10.45 8.70
CA THR A 679 31.88 -11.84 8.21
C THR A 679 32.40 -11.93 6.77
N ALA A 680 32.59 -10.79 6.10
CA ALA A 680 32.97 -10.74 4.70
C ALA A 680 34.34 -11.40 4.48
N LYS A 681 34.36 -12.49 3.71
CA LYS A 681 35.58 -13.00 3.10
C LYS A 681 36.02 -12.04 2.00
N VAL A 682 36.85 -11.05 2.33
CA VAL A 682 37.55 -10.28 1.32
C VAL A 682 38.75 -11.11 0.84
N GLY A 683 38.73 -11.57 -0.42
CA GLY A 683 39.88 -12.22 -1.07
C GLY A 683 40.31 -13.58 -0.48
N GLY A 684 39.39 -14.35 0.12
CA GLY A 684 39.70 -15.66 0.70
C GLY A 684 40.40 -15.63 2.07
N ALA A 685 40.72 -14.44 2.59
CA ALA A 685 41.22 -14.27 3.95
C ALA A 685 40.07 -13.89 4.90
N SER A 686 39.78 -14.75 5.88
CA SER A 686 38.86 -14.43 6.97
C SER A 686 39.54 -13.45 7.92
N THR A 687 39.24 -12.16 7.80
CA THR A 687 39.67 -11.18 8.80
C THR A 687 38.50 -10.96 9.76
N THR A 688 38.50 -11.66 10.89
CA THR A 688 37.54 -11.42 11.97
C THR A 688 37.78 -10.02 12.51
N VAL A 689 36.95 -9.06 12.15
CA VAL A 689 36.94 -7.75 12.82
C VAL A 689 36.10 -7.90 14.10
N THR A 690 36.78 -8.10 15.22
CA THR A 690 36.14 -8.11 16.55
C THR A 690 35.79 -6.68 16.95
N GLY A 691 34.55 -6.26 16.71
CA GLY A 691 34.05 -4.96 17.12
C GLY A 691 32.57 -4.77 16.81
N SER A 692 31.83 -4.11 17.72
CA SER A 692 30.47 -3.62 17.42
C SER A 692 30.60 -2.44 16.45
N PHE A 693 29.91 -2.50 15.31
CA PHE A 693 29.96 -1.48 14.24
C PHE A 693 29.71 -0.04 14.76
N CYS A 694 28.81 0.10 15.73
CA CYS A 694 28.51 1.37 16.39
C CYS A 694 29.54 1.77 17.48
N ASN A 695 30.68 1.08 17.55
CA ASN A 695 31.73 1.25 18.56
C ASN A 695 33.17 1.22 17.96
N THR A 696 33.34 1.33 16.64
CA THR A 696 34.68 1.45 16.04
C THR A 696 34.93 2.86 15.53
N SER A 697 36.04 3.47 15.94
CA SER A 697 36.49 4.80 15.52
C SER A 697 36.87 4.91 14.03
N ALA A 698 36.88 3.78 13.32
CA ALA A 698 37.05 3.71 11.89
C ALA A 698 35.67 3.61 11.23
N THR A 699 35.31 4.58 10.40
CA THR A 699 34.06 4.63 9.64
C THR A 699 34.23 3.82 8.35
N PRO A 700 33.62 2.62 8.19
CA PRO A 700 33.48 2.03 6.87
C PRO A 700 32.36 2.76 6.12
N ALA A 701 32.46 2.85 4.80
CA ALA A 701 31.38 3.34 3.93
C ALA A 701 30.20 2.35 3.97
N SER A 702 29.32 2.52 4.93
CA SER A 702 28.27 1.58 5.32
C SER A 702 26.93 2.28 5.26
N THR A 703 25.96 1.56 4.75
CA THR A 703 24.64 2.07 4.43
C THR A 703 23.60 1.11 5.03
N ILE A 704 22.39 1.58 5.22
CA ILE A 704 21.25 0.79 5.71
C ILE A 704 21.07 -0.57 5.00
N GLU A 705 21.52 -0.72 3.75
CA GLU A 705 21.41 -1.95 2.96
C GLU A 705 22.26 -3.12 3.47
N ASN A 706 23.28 -2.89 4.31
CA ASN A 706 24.20 -3.93 4.76
C ASN A 706 24.28 -4.16 6.29
N PHE A 707 23.35 -3.58 7.10
CA PHE A 707 23.36 -3.64 8.58
C PHE A 707 22.26 -4.55 9.20
N ALA A 708 22.25 -5.85 8.86
CA ALA A 708 21.15 -6.80 9.18
C ALA A 708 21.63 -8.05 9.91
N SER A 709 20.68 -8.93 10.28
CA SER A 709 21.00 -10.32 10.61
C SER A 709 21.75 -11.00 9.45
N ILE A 710 22.62 -11.97 9.74
CA ILE A 710 23.23 -12.83 8.70
C ILE A 710 22.32 -13.97 8.21
N SER A 711 21.12 -14.13 8.78
CA SER A 711 20.23 -15.24 8.42
C SER A 711 18.80 -14.81 8.08
N GLU A 712 18.05 -14.20 9.00
CA GLU A 712 16.60 -14.01 8.81
C GLU A 712 16.14 -12.66 9.37
N ASN A 713 15.26 -11.99 8.62
CA ASN A 713 14.70 -10.69 8.95
C ASN A 713 13.16 -10.65 8.91
N GLY A 714 12.47 -11.75 8.67
CA GLY A 714 11.02 -11.71 8.66
C GLY A 714 10.36 -12.98 8.19
N VAL A 715 9.04 -12.90 8.10
CA VAL A 715 8.18 -13.98 7.64
C VAL A 715 7.16 -13.43 6.64
N MET A 716 7.05 -14.12 5.50
CA MET A 716 6.03 -13.89 4.49
C MET A 716 4.69 -14.49 4.93
N ILE A 717 3.60 -14.02 4.33
CA ILE A 717 2.25 -14.47 4.66
C ILE A 717 2.00 -15.96 4.38
N ASP A 718 2.76 -16.56 3.47
CA ASP A 718 2.75 -18.00 3.16
C ASP A 718 3.61 -18.84 4.13
N GLY A 719 4.30 -18.18 5.07
CA GLY A 719 5.19 -18.81 6.04
C GLY A 719 6.65 -18.92 5.60
N THR A 720 7.00 -18.41 4.42
CA THR A 720 8.39 -18.40 3.93
C THR A 720 9.24 -17.41 4.72
N SER A 721 10.44 -17.83 5.14
CA SER A 721 11.41 -16.96 5.81
C SER A 721 11.99 -15.90 4.87
N ILE A 722 12.21 -14.69 5.38
CA ILE A 722 12.78 -13.56 4.63
C ILE A 722 14.22 -13.33 5.06
N TYR A 723 15.14 -13.38 4.10
CA TYR A 723 16.57 -13.17 4.28
C TYR A 723 16.94 -11.72 3.93
N PRO A 724 18.10 -11.21 4.42
CA PRO A 724 18.61 -9.89 4.06
C PRO A 724 18.87 -9.73 2.55
N ILE A 725 18.93 -8.48 2.09
CA ILE A 725 19.22 -8.12 0.70
C ILE A 725 20.59 -8.63 0.29
N MET A 726 21.59 -8.32 1.12
CA MET A 726 22.96 -8.73 0.90
C MET A 726 23.19 -10.13 1.45
N ASN A 727 23.84 -10.98 0.66
CA ASN A 727 24.30 -12.27 1.13
C ASN A 727 25.57 -12.12 1.99
N ASN A 728 26.09 -13.25 2.49
CA ASN A 728 27.27 -13.30 3.34
C ASN A 728 28.60 -12.91 2.66
N VAL A 729 28.61 -12.55 1.37
CA VAL A 729 29.75 -11.95 0.66
C VAL A 729 29.47 -10.49 0.23
N LEU A 730 28.44 -9.86 0.80
CA LEU A 730 28.08 -8.45 0.60
C LEU A 730 27.65 -8.07 -0.83
N ILE A 731 27.02 -9.00 -1.54
CA ILE A 731 26.41 -8.73 -2.85
C ILE A 731 24.92 -9.03 -2.79
N THR A 732 24.14 -8.32 -3.60
CA THR A 732 22.69 -8.54 -3.68
C THR A 732 22.42 -9.96 -4.18
N SER A 733 21.37 -10.60 -3.70
CA SER A 733 21.04 -11.97 -4.07
C SER A 733 20.69 -12.12 -5.55
N GLN A 734 20.24 -11.03 -6.19
CA GLN A 734 20.02 -10.97 -7.64
C GLN A 734 21.30 -11.12 -8.46
N GLU A 735 22.46 -10.66 -7.96
CA GLU A 735 23.71 -10.63 -8.75
C GLU A 735 24.27 -12.03 -9.01
N GLU A 736 24.22 -12.90 -8.00
CA GLU A 736 24.50 -14.32 -8.19
C GLU A 736 23.17 -15.00 -8.53
N PRO A 737 22.97 -15.53 -9.75
CA PRO A 737 21.69 -15.97 -10.32
C PRO A 737 21.07 -17.14 -9.54
N SER A 738 20.57 -16.83 -8.35
CA SER A 738 20.09 -17.77 -7.34
C SER A 738 18.58 -17.61 -7.13
N LEU A 739 18.04 -16.44 -7.45
CA LEU A 739 16.62 -16.19 -7.32
C LEU A 739 15.82 -16.85 -8.45
N ASN A 740 14.72 -17.48 -8.07
CA ASN A 740 13.64 -17.82 -8.98
C ASN A 740 12.86 -16.55 -9.35
N GLN A 741 11.89 -16.76 -10.23
CA GLN A 741 10.95 -15.73 -10.68
C GLN A 741 10.14 -15.07 -9.52
N HIS A 742 10.12 -15.67 -8.33
CA HIS A 742 9.44 -15.17 -7.12
C HIS A 742 10.34 -14.37 -6.18
N GLY A 743 11.64 -14.28 -6.44
CA GLY A 743 12.58 -13.58 -5.55
C GLY A 743 13.10 -14.44 -4.41
N CYS A 744 12.97 -15.75 -4.57
CA CYS A 744 13.28 -16.72 -3.55
C CYS A 744 14.23 -17.77 -4.10
N HIS A 745 14.93 -18.46 -3.21
CA HIS A 745 15.84 -19.51 -3.59
C HIS A 745 15.85 -20.64 -2.58
N VAL A 746 16.60 -21.70 -2.93
CA VAL A 746 16.86 -22.81 -2.03
C VAL A 746 18.33 -22.83 -1.67
N GLY A 747 18.61 -22.73 -0.37
CA GLY A 747 19.98 -22.83 0.16
C GLY A 747 20.51 -24.26 0.15
N GLN A 748 21.79 -24.43 0.49
CA GLN A 748 22.47 -25.73 0.52
C GLN A 748 21.77 -26.78 1.39
N GLY A 749 21.03 -26.35 2.42
CA GLY A 749 20.22 -27.22 3.28
C GLY A 749 18.84 -27.59 2.72
N MET A 750 18.61 -27.39 1.41
CA MET A 750 17.32 -27.60 0.73
C MET A 750 16.15 -26.77 1.29
N GLY A 751 16.45 -25.69 2.03
CA GLY A 751 15.44 -24.80 2.61
C GLY A 751 15.07 -23.66 1.68
N TYR A 752 13.78 -23.49 1.45
CA TYR A 752 13.23 -22.38 0.68
C TYR A 752 13.11 -21.11 1.53
N HIS A 753 13.62 -20.00 1.01
CA HIS A 753 13.53 -18.68 1.61
C HIS A 753 13.56 -17.60 0.54
N CYS A 754 12.95 -16.45 0.84
CA CYS A 754 12.95 -15.29 -0.04
C CYS A 754 13.95 -14.27 0.46
N HIS A 755 14.66 -13.59 -0.44
CA HIS A 755 15.49 -12.47 -0.02
C HIS A 755 14.69 -11.16 -0.08
N SER A 756 15.13 -10.20 0.72
CA SER A 756 14.45 -8.90 0.81
C SER A 756 14.57 -8.04 -0.44
N ASP A 757 15.32 -8.47 -1.46
CA ASP A 757 15.63 -7.76 -2.70
C ASP A 757 14.94 -8.36 -3.95
N GLY A 758 14.22 -9.47 -3.80
CA GLY A 758 13.64 -10.23 -4.91
C GLY A 758 12.15 -9.99 -5.19
N PHE A 759 11.46 -9.15 -4.44
CA PHE A 759 9.99 -9.12 -4.50
C PHE A 759 9.45 -8.36 -5.71
N SER A 760 9.39 -9.02 -6.87
CA SER A 760 8.78 -8.46 -8.07
C SER A 760 7.43 -9.11 -8.35
N MET A 761 6.42 -8.26 -8.60
CA MET A 761 5.16 -8.67 -9.19
C MET A 761 5.43 -9.07 -10.64
N MET A 762 5.16 -10.32 -10.98
CA MET A 762 5.13 -10.76 -12.36
C MET A 762 3.71 -10.63 -12.91
N ASN A 763 3.62 -10.34 -14.21
CA ASN A 763 2.34 -10.30 -14.90
C ASN A 763 1.77 -11.71 -15.22
N ASN A 764 2.29 -12.75 -14.57
CA ASN A 764 1.91 -14.15 -14.76
C ASN A 764 1.00 -14.69 -13.63
N LYS A 765 0.60 -13.83 -12.68
CA LYS A 765 -0.24 -14.17 -11.50
C LYS A 765 0.35 -15.23 -10.58
N MET A 766 1.65 -15.48 -10.67
CA MET A 766 2.35 -16.48 -9.87
C MET A 766 3.50 -15.78 -9.16
N SER A 767 3.20 -14.72 -8.42
CA SER A 767 4.11 -14.01 -7.51
C SER A 767 3.50 -13.98 -6.11
N SER A 768 4.30 -13.62 -5.09
CA SER A 768 3.83 -13.42 -3.71
C SER A 768 2.68 -12.41 -3.59
N TYR A 769 2.54 -11.53 -4.57
CA TYR A 769 1.39 -10.65 -4.79
C TYR A 769 1.33 -10.25 -6.28
N ASN A 770 0.15 -9.92 -6.77
CA ASN A 770 -0.17 -9.77 -8.20
C ASN A 770 -0.98 -8.49 -8.44
N ASP A 771 -1.04 -7.98 -9.68
CA ASP A 771 -1.79 -6.75 -10.04
C ASP A 771 -3.28 -6.82 -9.72
N THR A 772 -3.88 -8.01 -9.73
CA THR A 772 -5.29 -8.20 -9.34
C THR A 772 -5.50 -7.96 -7.86
N ASP A 773 -4.47 -8.10 -7.03
CA ASP A 773 -4.55 -7.79 -5.60
C ASP A 773 -4.72 -6.29 -5.37
N TYR A 774 -4.51 -5.42 -6.37
CA TYR A 774 -4.62 -3.96 -6.23
C TYR A 774 -6.01 -3.43 -6.65
N VAL A 775 -6.81 -4.22 -7.36
CA VAL A 775 -8.10 -3.79 -7.90
C VAL A 775 -9.09 -3.48 -6.78
N GLY A 776 -9.62 -2.26 -6.76
CA GLY A 776 -10.57 -1.81 -5.73
C GLY A 776 -9.94 -1.59 -4.35
N ARG A 777 -8.61 -1.51 -4.28
CA ARG A 777 -7.86 -1.29 -3.04
C ARG A 777 -7.28 0.12 -3.00
N ASN A 778 -7.09 0.64 -1.79
CA ASN A 778 -6.53 1.96 -1.52
C ASN A 778 -5.07 1.92 -1.06
N HIS A 779 -4.49 0.73 -0.92
CA HIS A 779 -3.12 0.51 -0.48
C HIS A 779 -2.60 -0.78 -1.13
N PRO A 780 -1.28 -1.02 -1.24
CA PRO A 780 -0.74 -2.33 -1.57
C PRO A 780 -1.13 -3.42 -0.53
N PRO A 781 -1.04 -4.72 -0.86
CA PRO A 781 -1.39 -5.80 0.04
C PRO A 781 -0.34 -6.01 1.15
N LEU A 782 -0.78 -6.46 2.32
CA LEU A 782 0.07 -6.93 3.42
C LEU A 782 0.65 -8.30 3.07
N ILE A 783 1.96 -8.38 2.89
CA ILE A 783 2.67 -9.59 2.42
C ILE A 783 3.50 -10.28 3.49
N GLY A 784 3.70 -9.66 4.65
CA GLY A 784 4.52 -10.23 5.72
C GLY A 784 4.74 -9.31 6.92
N PHE A 785 5.62 -9.76 7.82
CA PHE A 785 6.13 -8.97 8.95
C PHE A 785 7.64 -9.15 9.09
N GLY A 786 8.34 -8.04 9.37
CA GLY A 786 9.68 -8.07 9.92
C GLY A 786 9.66 -8.54 11.38
N PHE A 787 10.75 -9.16 11.84
CA PHE A 787 10.86 -9.58 13.25
C PHE A 787 10.93 -8.39 14.23
N ASP A 788 11.26 -7.19 13.74
CA ASP A 788 11.13 -5.94 14.48
C ASP A 788 9.67 -5.49 14.70
N GLY A 789 8.70 -6.26 14.20
CA GLY A 789 7.26 -6.03 14.35
C GLY A 789 6.67 -5.11 13.30
N ILE A 790 7.41 -4.72 12.26
CA ILE A 790 6.91 -3.82 11.22
C ILE A 790 6.28 -4.63 10.08
N ALA A 791 5.09 -4.22 9.67
CA ALA A 791 4.34 -4.79 8.56
C ALA A 791 5.05 -4.56 7.23
N LEU A 792 4.99 -5.56 6.36
CA LEU A 792 5.60 -5.57 5.03
C LEU A 792 4.48 -5.52 3.98
N TYR A 793 4.54 -4.54 3.09
CA TYR A 793 3.55 -4.35 2.04
C TYR A 793 4.14 -4.53 0.63
N GLY A 794 3.29 -4.91 -0.32
CA GLY A 794 3.63 -4.92 -1.74
C GLY A 794 4.04 -3.53 -2.25
N ARG A 795 4.65 -3.47 -3.43
CA ARG A 795 5.11 -2.20 -4.01
C ARG A 795 3.96 -1.33 -4.52
N TYR A 796 4.15 -0.03 -4.56
CA TYR A 796 3.27 0.83 -5.34
C TYR A 796 3.41 0.57 -6.83
N LEU A 797 2.29 0.67 -7.55
CA LEU A 797 2.21 0.46 -8.99
C LEU A 797 1.73 1.74 -9.67
N SER A 798 2.35 2.12 -10.78
CA SER A 798 1.98 3.30 -11.56
C SER A 798 0.56 3.25 -12.13
N ALA A 799 -0.06 2.08 -12.20
CA ALA A 799 -1.47 1.93 -12.58
C ALA A 799 -2.45 2.30 -11.43
N TYR A 800 -1.97 2.40 -10.19
CA TYR A 800 -2.78 2.62 -8.98
C TYR A 800 -2.30 3.85 -8.20
N THR A 801 -2.14 4.99 -8.90
CA THR A 801 -1.58 6.22 -8.34
C THR A 801 -2.47 6.91 -7.29
N SER A 802 -3.73 6.47 -7.15
CA SER A 802 -4.67 6.95 -6.14
C SER A 802 -4.51 6.25 -4.79
N MET A 803 -3.61 5.27 -4.67
CA MET A 803 -3.35 4.60 -3.41
C MET A 803 -2.71 5.57 -2.41
N VAL A 804 -3.09 5.42 -1.16
CA VAL A 804 -2.53 6.18 -0.05
C VAL A 804 -1.07 5.81 0.10
N GLY A 805 -0.21 6.81 0.25
CA GLY A 805 1.25 6.62 0.30
C GLY A 805 1.91 6.49 -1.07
N TYR A 806 1.14 6.50 -2.17
CA TYR A 806 1.71 6.55 -3.51
C TYR A 806 2.47 7.86 -3.72
N THR A 807 3.76 7.73 -4.05
CA THR A 807 4.54 8.85 -4.58
C THR A 807 5.03 8.53 -5.99
N ALA A 808 5.04 9.55 -6.85
CA ALA A 808 5.46 9.38 -8.25
C ALA A 808 6.98 9.20 -8.41
N SER A 809 7.76 9.30 -7.32
CA SER A 809 9.21 9.16 -7.38
C SER A 809 9.60 7.68 -7.42
N ALA A 810 9.96 7.19 -8.60
CA ALA A 810 10.52 5.85 -8.82
C ALA A 810 12.04 5.75 -8.52
N THR A 811 12.57 6.70 -7.74
CA THR A 811 13.98 6.80 -7.35
C THR A 811 14.02 6.93 -5.84
N LEU A 812 14.68 5.99 -5.14
CA LEU A 812 14.97 6.14 -3.71
C LEU A 812 15.64 7.50 -3.43
N PRO A 813 15.42 8.08 -2.24
CA PRO A 813 16.32 9.11 -1.75
C PRO A 813 17.66 8.44 -1.39
N VAL A 814 18.68 8.69 -2.21
CA VAL A 814 20.01 8.95 -1.65
C VAL A 814 19.81 10.13 -0.71
N GLU A 815 20.26 10.03 0.55
CA GLU A 815 20.17 11.07 1.58
C GLU A 815 19.98 12.49 1.01
N ASN A 816 18.74 12.97 0.91
CA ASN A 816 18.48 14.32 0.41
C ASN A 816 17.27 14.93 1.14
N PRO A 817 17.48 16.00 1.95
CA PRO A 817 16.52 16.51 2.93
C PRO A 817 15.40 17.39 2.34
N SER A 818 14.98 17.16 1.10
CA SER A 818 13.89 17.96 0.51
C SER A 818 13.02 17.16 -0.46
N ILE A 819 11.80 16.81 0.00
CA ILE A 819 10.48 16.98 -0.65
C ILE A 819 9.42 16.12 0.08
N THR A 820 8.16 16.43 -0.15
CA THR A 820 7.02 16.46 0.77
C THR A 820 6.18 15.18 0.87
N GLY A 821 6.05 14.63 2.08
CA GLY A 821 4.77 14.12 2.60
C GLY A 821 4.66 12.62 2.86
N TYR A 822 5.15 11.75 1.98
CA TYR A 822 5.02 10.27 2.10
C TYR A 822 6.10 9.47 1.37
N ASP A 823 7.21 10.10 1.01
CA ASP A 823 8.31 9.34 0.39
C ASP A 823 8.83 8.27 1.36
N LEU A 824 9.25 7.15 0.78
CA LEU A 824 9.93 6.10 1.52
C LEU A 824 11.18 6.71 2.16
N ASP A 825 11.34 6.52 3.46
CA ASP A 825 12.55 6.90 4.16
C ASP A 825 13.71 5.99 3.74
N GLY A 826 14.91 6.26 4.27
CA GLY A 826 16.08 5.43 3.98
C GLY A 826 15.76 3.95 4.17
N TYR A 827 15.08 3.57 5.25
CA TYR A 827 14.82 2.17 5.59
C TYR A 827 13.81 1.47 4.67
N GLY A 828 13.30 2.16 3.64
CA GLY A 828 12.40 1.57 2.66
C GLY A 828 10.95 1.49 3.14
N GLY A 829 10.56 2.36 4.06
CA GLY A 829 9.19 2.43 4.56
C GLY A 829 8.75 3.86 4.80
N HIS A 830 7.49 4.03 5.18
CA HIS A 830 6.95 5.34 5.54
C HIS A 830 5.80 5.14 6.53
N THR A 831 5.22 6.25 7.01
CA THR A 831 4.19 6.21 8.06
C THR A 831 2.86 6.70 7.54
N HIS A 832 1.80 5.91 7.78
CA HIS A 832 0.43 6.39 7.68
C HIS A 832 -0.42 6.23 8.94
N LEU A 833 -1.47 7.03 9.14
CA LEU A 833 -2.50 6.73 10.13
C LEU A 833 -3.39 5.62 9.60
N ILE A 834 -3.51 4.54 10.37
CA ILE A 834 -4.43 3.44 10.14
C ILE A 834 -5.29 3.32 11.41
N ASP A 835 -6.60 3.54 11.30
CA ASP A 835 -7.55 3.58 12.42
C ASP A 835 -7.06 4.43 13.62
N GLY A 836 -6.42 5.57 13.35
CA GLY A 836 -5.93 6.49 14.37
C GLY A 836 -4.57 6.12 15.00
N LEU A 837 -3.91 5.05 14.53
CA LEU A 837 -2.55 4.69 14.91
C LEU A 837 -1.54 5.12 13.84
N SER A 838 -0.45 5.75 14.25
CA SER A 838 0.70 6.07 13.40
C SER A 838 1.45 4.79 13.06
N ALA A 839 1.10 4.17 11.94
CA ALA A 839 1.55 2.87 11.48
C ALA A 839 2.67 3.03 10.43
N TYR A 840 3.92 3.04 10.90
CA TYR A 840 5.07 2.87 10.01
C TYR A 840 5.06 1.47 9.42
N HIS A 841 5.33 1.33 8.12
CA HIS A 841 5.42 0.04 7.46
C HIS A 841 6.38 0.11 6.27
N TYR A 842 6.92 -1.03 5.87
CA TYR A 842 7.82 -1.11 4.72
C TYR A 842 7.06 -1.44 3.44
N HIS A 843 7.62 -1.01 2.32
CA HIS A 843 7.19 -1.42 0.99
C HIS A 843 8.32 -2.07 0.23
N SER A 844 7.97 -2.87 -0.77
CA SER A 844 8.91 -3.22 -1.83
C SER A 844 9.11 -2.02 -2.75
N GLN A 845 10.35 -1.62 -3.04
CA GLN A 845 10.68 -0.56 -3.99
C GLN A 845 11.93 -0.87 -4.83
N PRO A 846 11.99 -0.35 -6.08
CA PRO A 846 13.17 -0.47 -6.91
C PRO A 846 14.34 0.42 -6.41
N TYR A 847 15.53 -0.16 -6.33
CA TYR A 847 16.84 0.47 -6.11
C TYR A 847 17.73 0.21 -7.34
N ALA A 848 18.53 1.19 -7.76
CA ALA A 848 19.45 1.02 -8.88
C ALA A 848 20.75 0.35 -8.43
N ALA A 849 21.07 -0.82 -8.98
CA ALA A 849 22.27 -1.58 -8.67
C ALA A 849 23.12 -1.84 -9.93
N LYS A 850 24.34 -2.36 -9.73
CA LYS A 850 25.27 -2.76 -10.80
C LYS A 850 25.96 -4.06 -10.44
N THR A 851 26.25 -4.88 -11.45
CA THR A 851 27.09 -6.08 -11.28
C THR A 851 28.52 -5.66 -10.95
N LEU A 852 29.24 -6.51 -10.19
CA LEU A 852 30.61 -6.23 -9.75
C LEU A 852 31.70 -6.56 -10.78
N ASP A 853 31.34 -6.99 -12.00
CA ASP A 853 32.28 -7.40 -13.04
C ASP A 853 32.82 -6.23 -13.89
N THR A 854 33.83 -6.51 -14.72
CA THR A 854 34.53 -5.51 -15.55
C THR A 854 33.65 -4.89 -16.64
N ALA A 855 32.48 -5.45 -16.91
CA ALA A 855 31.48 -4.96 -17.85
C ALA A 855 30.15 -4.59 -17.15
N ALA A 856 30.23 -4.13 -15.89
CA ALA A 856 29.11 -3.77 -15.02
C ALA A 856 27.82 -3.34 -15.74
N VAL A 857 26.78 -4.17 -15.66
CA VAL A 857 25.44 -3.89 -16.22
C VAL A 857 24.54 -3.31 -15.13
N GLY A 858 23.75 -2.29 -15.46
CA GLY A 858 22.79 -1.70 -14.53
C GLY A 858 21.48 -2.49 -14.46
N TYR A 859 20.96 -2.73 -13.26
CA TYR A 859 19.70 -3.44 -13.00
C TYR A 859 18.97 -2.86 -11.79
N LYS A 860 17.74 -3.32 -11.52
CA LYS A 860 16.93 -2.88 -10.37
C LYS A 860 16.74 -3.97 -9.33
N VAL A 861 17.09 -3.62 -8.10
CA VAL A 861 16.81 -4.41 -6.90
C VAL A 861 15.44 -4.05 -6.34
N HIS A 862 14.60 -5.02 -5.97
CA HIS A 862 13.30 -4.78 -5.37
C HIS A 862 13.34 -4.97 -3.85
N SER A 863 13.80 -3.95 -3.13
CA SER A 863 14.00 -3.96 -1.67
C SER A 863 12.69 -3.84 -0.89
N LEU A 864 12.40 -4.76 0.03
CA LEU A 864 11.26 -4.73 0.98
C LEU A 864 11.66 -4.33 2.40
N LEU A 865 12.84 -4.72 2.86
CA LEU A 865 13.42 -4.29 4.13
C LEU A 865 14.90 -4.02 3.82
N THR A 866 15.30 -2.75 3.81
CA THR A 866 16.66 -2.35 3.43
C THR A 866 17.61 -2.76 4.54
N GLY A 867 18.07 -4.01 4.52
CA GLY A 867 19.20 -4.53 5.28
C GLY A 867 19.36 -4.12 6.74
N ALA A 868 18.41 -3.50 7.43
CA ALA A 868 18.51 -2.87 8.73
C ALA A 868 17.12 -2.75 9.34
N TRP A 869 17.04 -2.76 10.66
CA TRP A 869 15.79 -2.67 11.39
C TRP A 869 15.44 -1.22 11.74
N LYS A 870 14.29 -0.75 11.25
CA LYS A 870 13.67 0.50 11.68
C LYS A 870 13.01 0.36 13.05
N GLY A 871 12.47 -0.81 13.41
CA GLY A 871 11.90 -1.00 14.75
C GLY A 871 12.99 -0.98 15.82
N LYS A 872 12.70 -0.39 17.00
CA LYS A 872 13.59 -0.53 18.16
C LYS A 872 13.55 -1.96 18.68
N ILE A 873 14.64 -2.70 18.50
CA ILE A 873 14.71 -4.12 18.85
C ILE A 873 15.33 -4.39 20.21
N ASN A 874 16.15 -3.46 20.74
CA ASN A 874 16.91 -3.66 21.98
C ASN A 874 16.00 -3.89 23.21
N SER A 875 14.76 -3.39 23.15
CA SER A 875 13.77 -3.52 24.22
C SER A 875 12.83 -4.71 24.03
N ILE A 876 13.01 -5.49 22.96
CA ILE A 876 12.27 -6.75 22.76
C ILE A 876 13.00 -7.84 23.56
N PRO A 877 12.34 -8.49 24.53
CA PRO A 877 12.98 -9.51 25.34
C PRO A 877 13.41 -10.70 24.50
N ASP A 878 14.65 -11.13 24.72
CA ASP A 878 15.28 -12.27 24.08
C ASP A 878 15.31 -12.17 22.55
N PHE A 879 15.39 -10.96 21.99
CA PHE A 879 15.35 -10.78 20.54
C PHE A 879 16.49 -11.50 19.81
N TRP A 880 17.68 -11.61 20.42
CA TRP A 880 18.87 -12.20 19.81
C TRP A 880 19.18 -13.60 20.37
N GLU A 881 19.47 -14.55 19.48
CA GLU A 881 20.04 -15.88 19.78
C GLU A 881 21.39 -16.01 19.04
N GLY A 882 22.46 -15.57 19.69
CA GLY A 882 23.76 -15.46 19.01
C GLY A 882 23.72 -14.40 17.90
N THR A 883 24.19 -14.75 16.70
CA THR A 883 24.32 -13.85 15.54
C THR A 883 23.03 -13.63 14.74
N LYS A 884 21.91 -14.17 15.22
CA LYS A 884 20.62 -14.12 14.53
C LYS A 884 19.48 -13.79 15.50
N PRO A 885 18.36 -13.24 15.00
CA PRO A 885 17.17 -13.10 15.81
C PRO A 885 16.72 -14.46 16.36
N ASN A 886 16.34 -14.49 17.63
CA ASN A 886 15.66 -15.60 18.28
C ASN A 886 14.22 -15.68 17.79
N SER A 887 14.05 -16.04 16.52
CA SER A 887 12.73 -16.19 15.89
C SER A 887 11.88 -17.28 16.56
N LYS A 888 12.53 -18.26 17.22
CA LYS A 888 11.92 -19.49 17.77
C LYS A 888 11.53 -19.43 19.25
N GLY A 889 12.00 -18.44 20.02
CA GLY A 889 11.69 -18.30 21.45
C GLY A 889 12.32 -19.38 22.35
N ALA A 890 13.53 -19.85 22.01
CA ALA A 890 14.17 -20.97 22.72
C ALA A 890 14.72 -20.65 24.13
N SER A 891 14.68 -19.38 24.56
CA SER A 891 15.08 -18.96 25.91
C SER A 891 13.87 -18.77 26.81
N SER A 892 13.92 -19.42 27.97
CA SER A 892 12.86 -19.71 28.93
C SER A 892 12.35 -18.51 29.77
N SER A 893 12.42 -17.27 29.29
CA SER A 893 12.13 -16.07 30.11
C SER A 893 10.71 -15.53 30.01
N LEU A 894 9.89 -16.01 29.06
CA LEU A 894 8.50 -15.59 28.90
C LEU A 894 7.56 -16.75 29.20
N THR A 895 7.64 -17.25 30.44
CA THR A 895 6.82 -18.36 30.96
C THR A 895 5.44 -17.91 31.42
N ASP A 896 4.79 -16.99 30.69
CA ASP A 896 3.38 -16.66 30.95
C ASP A 896 2.59 -16.21 29.74
#